data_AF-A0A2E0FJW6-F1
#
_entry.id   AF-A0A2E0FJW6-F1
#
_cell.length_a   1.000
_cell.length_b   1.000
_cell.length_c   1.000
_cell.angle_alpha   90.00
_cell.angle_beta   90.00
_cell.angle_gamma   90.00
#
_symmetry.space_group_name_H-M   'P 1'
#
loop_
_entity.id
_entity.type
_entity.pdbx_description
1 polymer ?
#
loop_
_entity_poly.entity_id
_entity_poly.type
_entity_poly.pdbx_seq_one_letter_code
_entity_poly.pdbx_strand_id
1 'polypeptide(L)'
;MAFKKTSGQRVFAQPTGMPNLSGFKQAAAAYDQLAQTAMSIGTDIRKREYNDAIRQAEIDGKTAGVTYDQDNNLVPLTNLNYGKEISLYSSGEQQGVRDAYKKAAVTSYVSAASNDIRIAAAKALSESPNDPDPIRGSLAGYMESLKKLDPDIYATLAPKAVAEYTIAENKALAQQQLETKKYNIQQNLDAFKANAVKLGVHGVAGKVNQDYLPAEGQELFMSELAAEQEQIKEALKADGYSDQQILQLENMENTVVMSRTAQAAVERSFLANGEAATYQLIRDLKLQAAQTEGIDASKVDALLNSTMSGLISIQSAENEEESKFRSSVYSGFYRSIIMDGYDINQEFSNPESAIHTLDGTQQATLYTTARDTNKSLNERITNANKDIYVNLKAELDNPEVTSPENTMAAMQEITRLAESRQLGPEGHKLLREAQASYLKAENYYLTKDIGQAGAFIQMSLGPMSSFAKTPGYYSNEMFMSGLEKKGIIGENGYYSTRKEYINAVEAYDKLYTERKNKLRLATQAEEKAMNGYMPNAEELNALSEAKGFDKVFVNGQAFDFSLTTSDESVFQASMDAVSAFSVMTDGLLHPEAKIIFENAIATPETADRAMRVMGQAMSAIRSKFPEEREDFIQARFYQQLDMDTIEFLRSADRVGIETALEAAQLTKNMNRGATANFAADKYGATDADTLFNDTFAQAIEGKGFFKFFQPNISPEDNQMLYQMAARAGQRNIEGAFIADPYIKMAVEGAWKSHLMKYPQAEPIATMRSVLGQIGKRMGVQENPETGELEFVRDPILKQAQASVGNAGITLIPADIDNDIKDRFLIDNPNLLDGMSSRVKEELALVGTPSGIIAGGRPVPTLHYIANENYGATPSYTVVMKDSYGKLHNLTDSYTYDFKQTKAYGANSGQSAYAQALKSLETDRAKKFWSAVGVMDQTMLNSTFRRIESGRKDVSLQGLVNLYNNVFGGYRMNYMNEAPLTEQEAKEFLGMIDLWRQLGW
;
A
#
# COMPACT_ATOMS: atom_id res chain seq x y z
N MET A 1 -87.36 -34.14 134.76
CA MET A 1 -86.12 -33.90 133.99
C MET A 1 -85.24 -35.14 134.07
N ALA A 2 -84.63 -35.57 132.97
CA ALA A 2 -83.57 -36.58 132.97
C ALA A 2 -82.60 -36.25 131.85
N PHE A 3 -81.34 -35.94 132.18
CA PHE A 3 -80.33 -35.51 131.21
C PHE A 3 -79.49 -36.71 130.75
N LYS A 4 -79.34 -36.90 129.44
CA LYS A 4 -78.34 -37.79 128.86
C LYS A 4 -77.27 -36.94 128.16
N LYS A 5 -76.01 -37.22 128.45
CA LYS A 5 -74.86 -36.36 128.10
C LYS A 5 -74.36 -36.70 126.70
N THR A 6 -74.39 -35.74 125.79
CA THR A 6 -73.66 -35.77 124.51
C THR A 6 -72.66 -34.62 124.47
N SER A 7 -71.43 -34.91 124.04
CA SER A 7 -70.35 -33.92 123.90
C SER A 7 -70.61 -33.00 122.70
N GLY A 8 -70.38 -31.69 122.86
CA GLY A 8 -70.53 -30.70 121.78
C GLY A 8 -71.85 -29.92 121.76
N GLN A 9 -72.49 -29.71 122.91
CA GLN A 9 -73.73 -28.93 122.97
C GLN A 9 -73.51 -27.41 122.92
N ARG A 10 -74.15 -26.75 121.96
CA ARG A 10 -75.04 -25.62 122.27
C ARG A 10 -76.48 -26.04 121.98
N VAL A 11 -77.15 -26.56 122.99
CA VAL A 11 -78.60 -26.78 122.94
C VAL A 11 -79.28 -25.41 122.92
N PHE A 12 -79.99 -25.11 121.84
CA PHE A 12 -80.92 -23.99 121.81
C PHE A 12 -82.23 -24.41 122.49
N ALA A 13 -82.56 -23.76 123.60
CA ALA A 13 -83.93 -23.76 124.10
C ALA A 13 -84.77 -22.82 123.21
N GLN A 14 -85.84 -23.34 122.61
CA GLN A 14 -86.69 -22.58 121.70
C GLN A 14 -88.01 -22.22 122.40
N PRO A 15 -88.32 -20.92 122.62
CA PRO A 15 -89.61 -20.52 123.17
C PRO A 15 -90.75 -20.86 122.20
N THR A 16 -91.83 -21.45 122.72
CA THR A 16 -93.07 -21.67 121.97
C THR A 16 -93.72 -20.33 121.63
N GLY A 17 -93.72 -19.95 120.35
CA GLY A 17 -94.37 -18.71 119.88
C GLY A 17 -93.72 -18.03 118.66
N MET A 18 -92.52 -18.42 118.22
CA MET A 18 -91.89 -17.84 117.04
C MET A 18 -92.28 -18.53 115.72
N PRO A 19 -92.56 -17.78 114.63
CA PRO A 19 -92.81 -18.35 113.30
C PRO A 19 -91.54 -18.93 112.66
N ASN A 20 -91.72 -19.78 111.64
CA ASN A 20 -90.62 -20.53 111.02
C ASN A 20 -89.75 -19.66 110.10
N LEU A 21 -88.60 -19.20 110.59
CA LEU A 21 -87.64 -18.35 109.85
C LEU A 21 -86.69 -19.13 108.91
N SER A 22 -86.92 -20.42 108.64
CA SER A 22 -86.05 -21.22 107.75
C SER A 22 -85.88 -20.59 106.36
N GLY A 23 -86.96 -20.08 105.78
CA GLY A 23 -86.96 -19.44 104.46
C GLY A 23 -86.07 -18.18 104.39
N PHE A 24 -85.98 -17.40 105.47
CA PHE A 24 -85.11 -16.21 105.50
C PHE A 24 -83.62 -16.58 105.55
N LYS A 25 -83.24 -17.67 106.22
CA LYS A 25 -81.85 -18.16 106.16
C LYS A 25 -81.49 -18.77 104.80
N GLN A 26 -82.42 -19.47 104.15
CA GLN A 26 -82.23 -19.95 102.78
C GLN A 26 -82.14 -18.80 101.78
N ALA A 27 -82.99 -17.78 101.91
CA ALA A 27 -82.92 -16.57 101.09
C ALA A 27 -81.59 -15.83 101.27
N ALA A 28 -81.13 -15.60 102.51
CA ALA A 28 -79.85 -14.96 102.78
C ALA A 28 -78.66 -15.73 102.15
N ALA A 29 -78.62 -17.05 102.33
CA ALA A 29 -77.59 -17.89 101.72
C ALA A 29 -77.64 -17.87 100.18
N ALA A 30 -78.85 -17.82 99.60
CA ALA A 30 -79.03 -17.68 98.15
C ALA A 30 -78.60 -16.30 97.64
N TYR A 31 -78.82 -15.23 98.41
CA TYR A 31 -78.32 -13.88 98.09
C TYR A 31 -76.80 -13.78 98.20
N ASP A 32 -76.17 -14.38 99.22
CA ASP A 32 -74.70 -14.46 99.31
C ASP A 32 -74.11 -15.29 98.14
N GLN A 33 -74.74 -16.40 97.77
CA GLN A 33 -74.33 -17.18 96.60
C GLN A 33 -74.53 -16.41 95.28
N LEU A 34 -75.63 -15.65 95.14
CA LEU A 34 -75.84 -14.75 93.99
C LEU A 34 -74.81 -13.62 93.96
N ALA A 35 -74.46 -13.03 95.12
CA ALA A 35 -73.44 -11.99 95.20
C ALA A 35 -72.04 -12.52 94.85
N GLN A 36 -71.67 -13.69 95.37
CA GLN A 36 -70.41 -14.37 95.02
C GLN A 36 -70.37 -14.77 93.54
N THR A 37 -71.50 -15.23 92.97
CA THR A 37 -71.61 -15.58 91.55
C THR A 37 -71.58 -14.34 90.66
N ALA A 38 -72.21 -13.24 91.06
CA ALA A 38 -72.14 -11.96 90.34
C ALA A 38 -70.74 -11.35 90.38
N MET A 39 -70.05 -11.45 91.53
CA MET A 39 -68.64 -11.05 91.65
C MET A 39 -67.72 -11.94 90.81
N SER A 40 -67.90 -13.27 90.82
CA SER A 40 -67.07 -14.17 90.00
C SER A 40 -67.28 -13.94 88.50
N ILE A 41 -68.53 -13.81 88.06
CA ILE A 41 -68.90 -13.41 86.69
C ILE A 41 -68.26 -12.06 86.34
N GLY A 42 -68.32 -11.06 87.22
CA GLY A 42 -67.68 -9.77 87.02
C GLY A 42 -66.16 -9.86 86.86
N THR A 43 -65.49 -10.68 87.68
CA THR A 43 -64.04 -10.92 87.55
C THR A 43 -63.67 -11.72 86.30
N ASP A 44 -64.47 -12.70 85.90
CA ASP A 44 -64.24 -13.50 84.69
C ASP A 44 -64.52 -12.72 83.41
N ILE A 45 -65.49 -11.79 83.42
CA ILE A 45 -65.72 -10.83 82.33
C ILE A 45 -64.51 -9.89 82.21
N ARG A 46 -64.10 -9.19 83.28
CA ARG A 46 -62.92 -8.30 83.24
C ARG A 46 -61.64 -9.03 82.81
N LYS A 47 -61.44 -10.26 83.29
CA LYS A 47 -60.29 -11.09 82.92
C LYS A 47 -60.35 -11.54 81.45
N ARG A 48 -61.54 -11.77 80.90
CA ARG A 48 -61.74 -12.03 79.48
C ARG A 48 -61.45 -10.79 78.64
N GLU A 49 -62.04 -9.65 78.98
CA GLU A 49 -61.82 -8.35 78.32
C GLU A 49 -60.33 -7.95 78.33
N TYR A 50 -59.61 -8.19 79.44
CA TYR A 50 -58.18 -8.00 79.51
C TYR A 50 -57.41 -8.95 78.58
N ASN A 51 -57.74 -10.24 78.59
CA ASN A 51 -57.12 -11.25 77.70
C ASN A 51 -57.48 -11.05 76.21
N ASP A 52 -58.59 -10.40 75.91
CA ASP A 52 -58.98 -10.00 74.55
C ASP A 52 -58.24 -8.71 74.14
N ALA A 53 -58.07 -7.74 75.05
CA ALA A 53 -57.25 -6.55 74.82
C ALA A 53 -55.76 -6.89 74.61
N ILE A 54 -55.22 -7.84 75.37
CA ILE A 54 -53.86 -8.40 75.16
C ILE A 54 -53.75 -9.06 73.78
N ARG A 55 -54.75 -9.86 73.36
CA ARG A 55 -54.74 -10.48 72.02
C ARG A 55 -54.90 -9.46 70.90
N GLN A 56 -55.69 -8.41 71.07
CA GLN A 56 -55.76 -7.33 70.10
C GLN A 56 -54.45 -6.55 70.02
N ALA A 57 -53.81 -6.28 71.16
CA ALA A 57 -52.48 -5.65 71.19
C ALA A 57 -51.40 -6.54 70.53
N GLU A 58 -51.47 -7.87 70.69
CA GLU A 58 -50.61 -8.79 69.94
C GLU A 58 -50.88 -8.77 68.43
N ILE A 59 -52.13 -8.67 67.99
CA ILE A 59 -52.52 -8.61 66.57
C ILE A 59 -52.05 -7.27 65.97
N ASP A 60 -52.44 -6.16 66.58
CA ASP A 60 -52.02 -4.81 66.21
C ASP A 60 -50.49 -4.69 66.17
N GLY A 61 -49.80 -5.27 67.15
CA GLY A 61 -48.34 -5.33 67.20
C GLY A 61 -47.76 -6.14 66.05
N LYS A 62 -48.28 -7.35 65.78
CA LYS A 62 -47.83 -8.19 64.65
C LYS A 62 -48.02 -7.49 63.30
N THR A 63 -49.10 -6.73 63.13
CA THR A 63 -49.37 -5.94 61.92
C THR A 63 -48.48 -4.69 61.83
N ALA A 64 -48.30 -3.94 62.92
CA ALA A 64 -47.42 -2.76 62.92
C ALA A 64 -45.93 -3.13 62.73
N GLY A 65 -45.52 -4.29 63.23
CA GLY A 65 -44.15 -4.78 63.11
C GLY A 65 -43.72 -5.23 61.71
N VAL A 66 -44.64 -5.39 60.75
CA VAL A 66 -44.30 -5.76 59.36
C VAL A 66 -45.12 -4.89 58.41
N THR A 67 -44.55 -3.76 58.03
CA THR A 67 -45.08 -2.86 56.99
C THR A 67 -44.01 -2.66 55.92
N TYR A 68 -44.43 -2.63 54.66
CA TYR A 68 -43.55 -2.41 53.51
C TYR A 68 -43.89 -1.08 52.83
N ASP A 69 -42.89 -0.44 52.23
CA ASP A 69 -43.09 0.77 51.41
C ASP A 69 -43.59 0.44 49.99
N GLN A 70 -43.73 1.47 49.14
CA GLN A 70 -44.21 1.30 47.76
C GLN A 70 -43.22 0.54 46.87
N ASP A 71 -41.94 0.52 47.24
CA ASP A 71 -40.86 -0.21 46.57
C ASP A 71 -40.64 -1.60 47.22
N ASN A 72 -41.54 -2.02 48.12
CA ASN A 72 -41.56 -3.30 48.84
C ASN A 72 -40.37 -3.52 49.79
N ASN A 73 -39.75 -2.45 50.32
CA ASN A 73 -38.75 -2.54 51.39
C ASN A 73 -39.42 -2.51 52.77
N LEU A 74 -38.84 -3.18 53.77
CA LEU A 74 -39.36 -3.21 55.14
C LEU A 74 -39.17 -1.86 55.86
N VAL A 75 -40.28 -1.23 56.25
CA VAL A 75 -40.29 0.11 56.88
C VAL A 75 -39.73 0.04 58.31
N PRO A 76 -38.74 0.90 58.69
CA PRO A 76 -38.17 0.92 60.03
C PRO A 76 -39.19 1.08 61.17
N LEU A 77 -39.28 0.08 62.05
CA LEU A 77 -40.13 0.11 63.24
C LEU A 77 -39.60 1.11 64.28
N THR A 78 -40.06 2.35 64.16
CA THR A 78 -39.54 3.53 64.88
C THR A 78 -40.52 4.11 65.91
N ASN A 79 -41.79 3.68 65.90
CA ASN A 79 -42.79 4.07 66.89
C ASN A 79 -43.40 2.83 67.55
N LEU A 80 -43.12 2.65 68.85
CA LEU A 80 -43.60 1.53 69.66
C LEU A 80 -44.72 1.94 70.64
N ASN A 81 -45.24 3.17 70.54
CA ASN A 81 -46.32 3.65 71.39
C ASN A 81 -47.65 3.02 70.97
N TYR A 82 -48.18 2.13 71.82
CA TYR A 82 -49.60 1.79 71.78
C TYR A 82 -50.40 2.93 72.44
N GLY A 83 -51.65 3.11 72.00
CA GLY A 83 -52.54 4.17 72.50
C GLY A 83 -54.01 3.73 72.52
N LYS A 84 -54.24 2.42 72.65
CA LYS A 84 -55.57 1.80 72.71
C LYS A 84 -55.86 1.13 74.06
N GLU A 85 -54.99 1.32 75.06
CA GLU A 85 -55.25 0.86 76.41
C GLU A 85 -56.54 1.48 76.96
N ILE A 86 -57.46 0.64 77.45
CA ILE A 86 -58.73 1.12 77.99
C ILE A 86 -58.46 1.84 79.32
N SER A 87 -58.87 3.10 79.41
CA SER A 87 -58.65 3.98 80.58
C SER A 87 -59.31 3.50 81.89
N LEU A 88 -60.19 2.50 81.80
CA LEU A 88 -60.84 1.82 82.93
C LEU A 88 -59.97 0.72 83.58
N TYR A 89 -58.89 0.31 82.94
CA TYR A 89 -57.91 -0.64 83.50
C TYR A 89 -56.93 0.05 84.47
N SER A 90 -56.38 -0.71 85.41
CA SER A 90 -55.31 -0.23 86.30
C SER A 90 -54.00 0.00 85.53
N SER A 91 -53.10 0.81 86.11
CA SER A 91 -51.80 1.12 85.49
C SER A 91 -50.94 -0.11 85.17
N GLY A 92 -51.04 -1.17 85.98
CA GLY A 92 -50.36 -2.45 85.73
C GLY A 92 -50.98 -3.25 84.57
N GLU A 93 -52.31 -3.29 84.47
CA GLU A 93 -53.01 -3.90 83.32
C GLU A 93 -52.71 -3.11 82.04
N GLN A 94 -52.75 -1.77 82.07
CA GLN A 94 -52.39 -0.93 80.92
C GLN A 94 -50.94 -1.17 80.46
N GLN A 95 -50.00 -1.31 81.39
CA GLN A 95 -48.62 -1.61 81.03
C GLN A 95 -48.48 -3.01 80.41
N GLY A 96 -49.16 -4.03 80.94
CA GLY A 96 -49.18 -5.37 80.34
C GLY A 96 -49.69 -5.39 78.89
N VAL A 97 -50.66 -4.54 78.56
CA VAL A 97 -51.16 -4.36 77.18
C VAL A 97 -50.13 -3.67 76.28
N ARG A 98 -49.43 -2.63 76.76
CA ARG A 98 -48.32 -1.99 76.03
C ARG A 98 -47.13 -2.92 75.81
N ASP A 99 -46.76 -3.70 76.82
CA ASP A 99 -45.66 -4.66 76.75
C ASP A 99 -45.96 -5.80 75.76
N ALA A 100 -47.22 -6.27 75.72
CA ALA A 100 -47.68 -7.24 74.71
C ALA A 100 -47.57 -6.68 73.28
N TYR A 101 -48.01 -5.43 73.06
CA TYR A 101 -47.87 -4.74 71.77
C TYR A 101 -46.38 -4.58 71.36
N LYS A 102 -45.52 -4.00 72.21
CA LYS A 102 -44.09 -3.81 71.89
C LYS A 102 -43.42 -5.15 71.60
N LYS A 103 -43.67 -6.18 72.41
CA LYS A 103 -43.10 -7.52 72.21
C LYS A 103 -43.54 -8.14 70.89
N ALA A 104 -44.83 -8.03 70.54
CA ALA A 104 -45.37 -8.55 69.28
C ALA A 104 -44.77 -7.83 68.06
N ALA A 105 -44.72 -6.50 68.08
CA ALA A 105 -44.17 -5.68 66.99
C ALA A 105 -42.68 -5.94 66.77
N VAL A 106 -41.87 -5.91 67.84
CA VAL A 106 -40.42 -6.21 67.78
C VAL A 106 -40.18 -7.63 67.25
N THR A 107 -40.94 -8.63 67.71
CA THR A 107 -40.76 -10.03 67.27
C THR A 107 -41.03 -10.19 65.77
N SER A 108 -42.12 -9.60 65.25
CA SER A 108 -42.44 -9.70 63.83
C SER A 108 -41.45 -8.92 62.95
N TYR A 109 -41.06 -7.71 63.36
CA TYR A 109 -40.07 -6.90 62.65
C TYR A 109 -38.71 -7.60 62.56
N VAL A 110 -38.22 -8.14 63.68
CA VAL A 110 -36.97 -8.91 63.72
C VAL A 110 -37.03 -10.13 62.80
N SER A 111 -38.19 -10.77 62.65
CA SER A 111 -38.37 -11.91 61.74
C SER A 111 -38.30 -11.50 60.27
N ALA A 112 -38.95 -10.39 59.88
CA ALA A 112 -38.90 -9.85 58.52
C ALA A 112 -37.48 -9.40 58.16
N ALA A 113 -36.89 -8.52 58.99
CA ALA A 113 -35.54 -7.98 58.77
C ALA A 113 -34.44 -9.07 58.75
N SER A 114 -34.66 -10.22 59.39
CA SER A 114 -33.74 -11.37 59.28
C SER A 114 -33.71 -11.99 57.88
N ASN A 115 -34.83 -11.96 57.14
CA ASN A 115 -34.85 -12.40 55.75
C ASN A 115 -34.18 -11.36 54.83
N ASP A 116 -34.45 -10.07 55.06
CA ASP A 116 -33.86 -8.97 54.27
C ASP A 116 -32.33 -8.92 54.42
N ILE A 117 -31.81 -9.14 55.64
CA ILE A 117 -30.39 -9.33 55.92
C ILE A 117 -29.78 -10.42 55.03
N ARG A 118 -30.42 -11.60 54.96
CA ARG A 118 -29.94 -12.74 54.17
C ARG A 118 -30.03 -12.46 52.66
N ILE A 119 -31.07 -11.76 52.21
CA ILE A 119 -31.22 -11.33 50.81
C ILE A 119 -30.13 -10.33 50.44
N ALA A 120 -29.83 -9.36 51.31
CA ALA A 120 -28.77 -8.37 51.09
C ALA A 120 -27.37 -9.00 51.09
N ALA A 121 -27.09 -9.95 51.98
CA ALA A 121 -25.85 -10.72 51.98
C ALA A 121 -25.69 -11.60 50.72
N ALA A 122 -26.77 -12.26 50.30
CA ALA A 122 -26.79 -13.05 49.07
C ALA A 122 -26.64 -12.17 47.81
N LYS A 123 -27.23 -10.96 47.81
CA LYS A 123 -27.07 -9.98 46.75
C LYS A 123 -25.61 -9.50 46.65
N ALA A 124 -24.98 -9.12 47.76
CA ALA A 124 -23.57 -8.73 47.79
C ALA A 124 -22.64 -9.84 47.26
N LEU A 125 -22.92 -11.11 47.57
CA LEU A 125 -22.21 -12.24 46.98
C LEU A 125 -22.45 -12.38 45.47
N SER A 126 -23.66 -12.10 44.97
CA SER A 126 -23.94 -12.15 43.52
C SER A 126 -23.31 -11.00 42.73
N GLU A 127 -23.11 -9.84 43.38
CA GLU A 127 -22.46 -8.66 42.81
C GLU A 127 -20.92 -8.71 42.95
N SER A 128 -20.38 -9.58 43.81
CA SER A 128 -18.93 -9.78 44.02
C SER A 128 -18.63 -11.25 44.36
N PRO A 129 -18.73 -12.18 43.38
CA PRO A 129 -18.70 -13.62 43.62
C PRO A 129 -17.33 -14.20 43.97
N ASN A 130 -16.25 -13.43 43.77
CA ASN A 130 -14.85 -13.82 43.98
C ASN A 130 -14.03 -12.75 44.72
N ASP A 131 -14.67 -11.74 45.30
CA ASP A 131 -14.03 -10.67 46.06
C ASP A 131 -14.71 -10.46 47.43
N PRO A 132 -14.03 -10.70 48.56
CA PRO A 132 -14.59 -10.50 49.89
C PRO A 132 -14.70 -9.02 50.33
N ASP A 133 -13.94 -8.08 49.75
CA ASP A 133 -13.87 -6.71 50.28
C ASP A 133 -15.14 -5.86 49.99
N PRO A 134 -15.77 -5.93 48.80
CA PRO A 134 -17.09 -5.34 48.57
C PRO A 134 -18.19 -5.91 49.50
N ILE A 135 -18.08 -7.19 49.88
CA ILE A 135 -19.01 -7.84 50.82
C ILE A 135 -18.83 -7.26 52.24
N ARG A 136 -17.58 -7.06 52.69
CA ARG A 136 -17.25 -6.37 53.96
C ARG A 136 -17.74 -4.91 53.96
N GLY A 137 -17.54 -4.19 52.85
CA GLY A 137 -18.05 -2.82 52.67
C GLY A 137 -19.58 -2.75 52.73
N SER A 138 -20.25 -3.72 52.10
CA SER A 138 -21.71 -3.86 52.13
C SER A 138 -22.23 -4.14 53.54
N LEU A 139 -21.57 -5.02 54.31
CA LEU A 139 -21.88 -5.25 55.72
C LEU A 139 -21.73 -3.97 56.55
N ALA A 140 -20.67 -3.19 56.35
CA ALA A 140 -20.47 -1.93 57.07
C ALA A 140 -21.61 -0.92 56.80
N GLY A 141 -22.04 -0.78 55.54
CA GLY A 141 -23.19 0.03 55.16
C GLY A 141 -24.51 -0.46 55.77
N TYR A 142 -24.74 -1.77 55.79
CA TYR A 142 -25.94 -2.37 56.38
C TYR A 142 -25.97 -2.22 57.91
N MET A 143 -24.82 -2.33 58.58
CA MET A 143 -24.71 -2.08 60.02
C MET A 143 -25.00 -0.61 60.37
N GLU A 144 -24.66 0.34 59.50
CA GLU A 144 -24.97 1.77 59.70
C GLU A 144 -26.47 2.10 59.47
N SER A 145 -27.20 1.32 58.67
CA SER A 145 -28.66 1.44 58.58
C SER A 145 -29.34 0.85 59.83
N LEU A 146 -28.89 -0.32 60.32
CA LEU A 146 -29.43 -0.96 61.52
C LEU A 146 -29.28 -0.11 62.79
N LYS A 147 -28.20 0.69 62.93
CA LYS A 147 -27.99 1.60 64.07
C LYS A 147 -29.10 2.65 64.27
N LYS A 148 -29.96 2.88 63.27
CA LYS A 148 -31.04 3.88 63.30
C LYS A 148 -32.35 3.33 63.90
N LEU A 149 -32.37 2.06 64.31
CA LEU A 149 -33.52 1.36 64.91
C LEU A 149 -33.52 1.49 66.44
N ASP A 150 -34.62 1.07 67.08
CA ASP A 150 -34.70 0.94 68.54
C ASP A 150 -33.58 0.01 69.08
N PRO A 151 -32.93 0.33 70.22
CA PRO A 151 -31.82 -0.46 70.75
C PRO A 151 -32.10 -1.96 70.94
N ASP A 152 -33.33 -2.34 71.33
CA ASP A 152 -33.72 -3.75 71.51
C ASP A 152 -33.75 -4.49 70.17
N ILE A 153 -34.14 -3.79 69.10
CA ILE A 153 -34.18 -4.30 67.72
C ILE A 153 -32.74 -4.42 67.19
N TYR A 154 -31.92 -3.38 67.34
CA TYR A 154 -30.53 -3.37 66.89
C TYR A 154 -29.72 -4.52 67.51
N ALA A 155 -29.81 -4.69 68.83
CA ALA A 155 -29.11 -5.77 69.56
C ALA A 155 -29.50 -7.17 69.07
N THR A 156 -30.70 -7.34 68.52
CA THR A 156 -31.22 -8.63 68.03
C THR A 156 -30.90 -8.89 66.54
N LEU A 157 -30.71 -7.84 65.74
CA LEU A 157 -30.41 -7.93 64.29
C LEU A 157 -28.92 -7.87 63.95
N ALA A 158 -28.14 -7.03 64.64
CA ALA A 158 -26.70 -6.90 64.45
C ALA A 158 -25.92 -8.24 64.35
N PRO A 159 -26.06 -9.20 65.29
CA PRO A 159 -25.34 -10.46 65.21
C PRO A 159 -25.78 -11.35 64.03
N LYS A 160 -27.01 -11.20 63.52
CA LYS A 160 -27.50 -11.92 62.34
C LYS A 160 -26.92 -11.35 61.04
N ALA A 161 -26.83 -10.03 60.96
CA ALA A 161 -26.20 -9.34 59.83
C ALA A 161 -24.74 -9.78 59.67
N VAL A 162 -23.96 -9.77 60.75
CA VAL A 162 -22.57 -10.27 60.73
C VAL A 162 -22.52 -11.73 60.26
N ALA A 163 -23.36 -12.62 60.81
CA ALA A 163 -23.33 -14.05 60.45
C ALA A 163 -23.61 -14.33 58.96
N GLU A 164 -24.66 -13.75 58.38
CA GLU A 164 -25.02 -13.98 56.96
C GLU A 164 -23.98 -13.36 56.00
N TYR A 165 -23.45 -12.17 56.30
CA TYR A 165 -22.39 -11.57 55.50
C TYR A 165 -21.05 -12.32 55.63
N THR A 166 -20.70 -12.88 56.79
CA THR A 166 -19.54 -13.78 56.92
C THR A 166 -19.72 -15.07 56.12
N ILE A 167 -20.95 -15.60 55.98
CA ILE A 167 -21.22 -16.75 55.09
C ILE A 167 -21.05 -16.37 53.60
N ALA A 168 -21.39 -15.14 53.22
CA ALA A 168 -21.12 -14.61 51.88
C ALA A 168 -19.61 -14.44 51.63
N GLU A 169 -18.89 -13.79 52.54
CA GLU A 169 -17.44 -13.53 52.48
C GLU A 169 -16.64 -14.82 52.29
N ASN A 170 -16.93 -15.87 53.07
CA ASN A 170 -16.26 -17.16 52.95
C ASN A 170 -16.50 -17.87 51.61
N LYS A 171 -17.66 -17.64 50.96
CA LYS A 171 -17.94 -18.19 49.62
C LYS A 171 -17.14 -17.45 48.53
N ALA A 172 -17.07 -16.12 48.61
CA ALA A 172 -16.27 -15.32 47.69
C ALA A 172 -14.77 -15.69 47.79
N LEU A 173 -14.24 -15.83 49.01
CA LEU A 173 -12.86 -16.24 49.25
C LEU A 173 -12.57 -17.66 48.72
N ALA A 174 -13.51 -18.60 48.84
CA ALA A 174 -13.36 -19.95 48.26
C ALA A 174 -13.36 -19.93 46.72
N GLN A 175 -14.19 -19.09 46.10
CA GLN A 175 -14.20 -18.90 44.65
C GLN A 175 -12.90 -18.23 44.14
N GLN A 176 -12.42 -17.22 44.87
CA GLN A 176 -11.14 -16.54 44.59
C GLN A 176 -9.98 -17.56 44.54
N GLN A 177 -9.88 -18.42 45.56
CA GLN A 177 -8.88 -19.50 45.59
C GLN A 177 -9.02 -20.50 44.42
N LEU A 178 -10.25 -20.85 44.05
CA LEU A 178 -10.50 -21.74 42.89
C LEU A 178 -10.00 -21.13 41.58
N GLU A 179 -10.20 -19.82 41.39
CA GLU A 179 -9.79 -19.09 40.19
C GLU A 179 -8.27 -18.88 40.15
N THR A 180 -7.63 -18.51 41.27
CA THR A 180 -6.17 -18.45 41.37
C THR A 180 -5.52 -19.79 41.03
N LYS A 181 -6.03 -20.91 41.56
CA LYS A 181 -5.49 -22.24 41.22
C LYS A 181 -5.60 -22.59 39.74
N LYS A 182 -6.72 -22.27 39.09
CA LYS A 182 -6.88 -22.47 37.64
C LYS A 182 -5.90 -21.62 36.84
N TYR A 183 -5.67 -20.38 37.27
CA TYR A 183 -4.72 -19.47 36.62
C TYR A 183 -3.28 -19.97 36.74
N ASN A 184 -2.85 -20.36 37.94
CA ASN A 184 -1.53 -20.94 38.19
C ASN A 184 -1.30 -22.21 37.35
N ILE A 185 -2.28 -23.13 37.34
CA ILE A 185 -2.24 -24.34 36.51
C ILE A 185 -2.02 -23.98 35.03
N GLN A 186 -2.76 -23.01 34.49
CA GLN A 186 -2.61 -22.62 33.10
C GLN A 186 -1.23 -22.03 32.80
N GLN A 187 -0.74 -21.08 33.63
CA GLN A 187 0.61 -20.53 33.46
C GLN A 187 1.69 -21.62 33.52
N ASN A 188 1.62 -22.51 34.51
CA ASN A 188 2.58 -23.60 34.69
C ASN A 188 2.56 -24.58 33.52
N LEU A 189 1.39 -24.92 32.97
CA LEU A 189 1.28 -25.77 31.77
C LEU A 189 1.89 -25.13 30.52
N ASP A 190 1.73 -23.82 30.34
CA ASP A 190 2.25 -23.12 29.16
C ASP A 190 3.75 -22.85 29.27
N ALA A 191 4.24 -22.54 30.48
CA ALA A 191 5.68 -22.53 30.80
C ALA A 191 6.32 -23.92 30.55
N PHE A 192 5.66 -25.00 30.99
CA PHE A 192 6.15 -26.36 30.79
C PHE A 192 6.34 -26.71 29.31
N LYS A 193 5.36 -26.37 28.46
CA LYS A 193 5.44 -26.56 27.00
C LYS A 193 6.54 -25.71 26.38
N ALA A 194 6.67 -24.45 26.81
CA ALA A 194 7.70 -23.55 26.30
C ALA A 194 9.11 -24.06 26.63
N ASN A 195 9.34 -24.55 27.85
CA ASN A 195 10.63 -25.08 28.26
C ASN A 195 10.96 -26.41 27.57
N ALA A 196 10.01 -27.33 27.41
CA ALA A 196 10.18 -28.54 26.60
C ALA A 196 10.57 -28.22 25.13
N VAL A 197 9.99 -27.15 24.56
CA VAL A 197 10.38 -26.66 23.22
C VAL A 197 11.80 -26.09 23.21
N LYS A 198 12.18 -25.26 24.20
CA LYS A 198 13.56 -24.74 24.32
C LYS A 198 14.58 -25.88 24.45
N LEU A 199 14.33 -26.85 25.33
CA LEU A 199 15.19 -28.03 25.53
C LEU A 199 15.40 -28.79 24.21
N GLY A 200 14.33 -29.00 23.44
CA GLY A 200 14.42 -29.62 22.11
C GLY A 200 15.20 -28.80 21.07
N VAL A 201 15.28 -27.47 21.20
CA VAL A 201 16.09 -26.60 20.33
C VAL A 201 17.56 -26.57 20.77
N HIS A 202 17.83 -26.44 22.07
CA HIS A 202 19.21 -26.38 22.57
C HIS A 202 19.94 -27.74 22.54
N GLY A 203 19.20 -28.86 22.65
CA GLY A 203 19.75 -30.21 22.43
C GLY A 203 20.17 -30.46 20.97
N VAL A 204 19.49 -29.85 19.99
CA VAL A 204 19.86 -29.90 18.56
C VAL A 204 21.18 -29.18 18.28
N ALA A 205 21.40 -28.04 18.95
CA ALA A 205 22.51 -27.12 18.67
C ALA A 205 23.88 -27.60 19.20
N GLY A 206 24.09 -28.90 19.39
CA GLY A 206 25.39 -29.45 19.78
C GLY A 206 26.46 -29.28 18.69
N LYS A 207 27.48 -28.47 18.99
CA LYS A 207 28.75 -28.31 18.22
C LYS A 207 28.63 -27.98 16.72
N VAL A 208 27.60 -27.23 16.31
CA VAL A 208 27.51 -26.66 14.95
C VAL A 208 27.24 -25.16 15.04
N ASN A 209 28.11 -24.36 14.40
CA ASN A 209 28.24 -22.89 14.45
C ASN A 209 28.66 -22.33 15.82
N GLN A 210 29.44 -21.23 15.81
CA GLN A 210 30.28 -20.83 16.96
C GLN A 210 29.78 -19.56 17.70
N ASP A 211 28.73 -18.91 17.21
CA ASP A 211 28.59 -17.46 17.37
C ASP A 211 27.73 -16.98 18.55
N TYR A 212 27.12 -17.87 19.35
CA TYR A 212 26.12 -17.44 20.35
C TYR A 212 26.22 -17.94 21.79
N LEU A 213 27.02 -18.97 22.12
CA LEU A 213 27.40 -19.34 23.50
C LEU A 213 28.55 -20.37 23.46
N PRO A 214 29.48 -20.38 24.44
CA PRO A 214 30.37 -21.52 24.67
C PRO A 214 29.55 -22.78 25.02
N ALA A 215 30.01 -23.96 24.61
CA ALA A 215 29.29 -25.23 24.84
C ALA A 215 28.96 -25.47 26.34
N GLU A 216 29.86 -25.08 27.23
CA GLU A 216 29.68 -25.16 28.69
C GLU A 216 28.49 -24.31 29.19
N GLY A 217 28.25 -23.15 28.58
CA GLY A 217 27.09 -22.30 28.89
C GLY A 217 25.78 -22.82 28.30
N GLN A 218 25.84 -23.56 27.19
CA GLN A 218 24.67 -24.22 26.60
C GLN A 218 24.24 -25.47 27.38
N GLU A 219 25.19 -26.27 27.89
CA GLU A 219 24.91 -27.36 28.83
C GLU A 219 24.33 -26.81 30.14
N LEU A 220 24.88 -25.71 30.67
CA LEU A 220 24.36 -25.04 31.87
C LEU A 220 22.92 -24.54 31.66
N PHE A 221 22.62 -23.85 30.56
CA PHE A 221 21.27 -23.37 30.26
C PHE A 221 20.25 -24.51 30.09
N MET A 222 20.64 -25.65 29.50
CA MET A 222 19.78 -26.84 29.47
C MET A 222 19.53 -27.41 30.88
N SER A 223 20.52 -27.36 31.78
CA SER A 223 20.34 -27.79 33.17
C SER A 223 19.45 -26.84 33.98
N GLU A 224 19.50 -25.54 33.71
CA GLU A 224 18.59 -24.54 34.31
C GLU A 224 17.15 -24.79 33.85
N LEU A 225 16.92 -24.96 32.54
CA LEU A 225 15.61 -25.29 31.99
C LEU A 225 15.04 -26.60 32.57
N ALA A 226 15.87 -27.65 32.73
CA ALA A 226 15.44 -28.89 33.37
C ALA A 226 15.07 -28.70 34.86
N ALA A 227 15.81 -27.85 35.58
CA ALA A 227 15.47 -27.50 36.97
C ALA A 227 14.20 -26.64 37.08
N GLU A 228 13.91 -25.77 36.10
CA GLU A 228 12.62 -25.09 35.99
C GLU A 228 11.47 -26.09 35.76
N GLN A 229 11.66 -27.10 34.90
CA GLN A 229 10.63 -28.13 34.65
C GLN A 229 10.26 -28.92 35.91
N GLU A 230 11.22 -29.27 36.76
CA GLU A 230 10.93 -29.91 38.06
C GLU A 230 10.14 -28.98 38.99
N GLN A 231 10.53 -27.70 39.12
CA GLN A 231 9.80 -26.72 39.93
C GLN A 231 8.36 -26.50 39.43
N ILE A 232 8.16 -26.48 38.10
CA ILE A 232 6.83 -26.39 37.48
C ILE A 232 5.99 -27.65 37.78
N LYS A 233 6.59 -28.85 37.73
CA LYS A 233 5.92 -30.11 38.12
C LYS A 233 5.54 -30.13 39.61
N GLU A 234 6.41 -29.66 40.50
CA GLU A 234 6.09 -29.52 41.93
C GLU A 234 4.95 -28.53 42.18
N ALA A 235 4.95 -27.37 41.51
CA ALA A 235 3.88 -26.39 41.59
C ALA A 235 2.53 -26.95 41.08
N LEU A 236 2.53 -27.67 39.96
CA LEU A 236 1.32 -28.34 39.44
C LEU A 236 0.79 -29.39 40.43
N LYS A 237 1.65 -30.18 41.07
CA LYS A 237 1.23 -31.12 42.14
C LYS A 237 0.61 -30.39 43.33
N ALA A 238 1.17 -29.26 43.76
CA ALA A 238 0.63 -28.45 44.85
C ALA A 238 -0.75 -27.83 44.52
N ASP A 239 -0.98 -27.43 43.28
CA ASP A 239 -2.28 -26.90 42.84
C ASP A 239 -3.32 -28.00 42.56
N GLY A 240 -2.90 -29.25 42.29
CA GLY A 240 -3.76 -30.44 42.36
C GLY A 240 -3.59 -31.48 41.25
N TYR A 241 -2.51 -31.45 40.47
CA TYR A 241 -2.24 -32.47 39.46
C TYR A 241 -1.87 -33.82 40.09
N SER A 242 -2.45 -34.90 39.55
CA SER A 242 -2.07 -36.26 39.92
C SER A 242 -0.76 -36.69 39.24
N ASP A 243 -0.03 -37.63 39.85
CA ASP A 243 1.22 -38.15 39.26
C ASP A 243 1.02 -38.76 37.85
N GLN A 244 -0.17 -39.27 37.53
CA GLN A 244 -0.50 -39.74 36.17
C GLN A 244 -0.56 -38.60 35.15
N GLN A 245 -1.03 -37.41 35.54
CA GLN A 245 -1.05 -36.23 34.66
C GLN A 245 0.36 -35.64 34.51
N ILE A 246 1.18 -35.68 35.56
CA ILE A 246 2.59 -35.27 35.49
C ILE A 246 3.38 -36.21 34.57
N LEU A 247 3.20 -37.53 34.67
CA LEU A 247 3.81 -38.50 33.76
C LEU A 247 3.37 -38.29 32.29
N GLN A 248 2.15 -37.84 32.04
CA GLN A 248 1.70 -37.46 30.69
C GLN A 248 2.41 -36.20 30.16
N LEU A 249 2.76 -35.24 31.01
CA LEU A 249 3.56 -34.08 30.64
C LEU A 249 5.01 -34.47 30.35
N GLU A 250 5.61 -35.33 31.17
CA GLU A 250 6.98 -35.85 30.95
C GLU A 250 7.09 -36.65 29.63
N ASN A 251 6.09 -37.49 29.31
CA ASN A 251 6.02 -38.19 28.03
C ASN A 251 5.84 -37.23 26.83
N MET A 252 5.07 -36.15 27.01
CA MET A 252 4.93 -35.09 25.99
C MET A 252 6.26 -34.35 25.77
N GLU A 253 6.98 -34.01 26.84
CA GLU A 253 8.29 -33.38 26.78
C GLU A 253 9.33 -34.26 26.06
N ASN A 254 9.48 -35.52 26.49
CA ASN A 254 10.37 -36.49 25.86
C ASN A 254 10.07 -36.66 24.36
N THR A 255 8.78 -36.68 24.00
CA THR A 255 8.34 -36.72 22.59
C THR A 255 8.77 -35.46 21.84
N VAL A 256 8.58 -34.25 22.40
CA VAL A 256 8.96 -32.97 21.74
C VAL A 256 10.47 -32.83 21.57
N VAL A 257 11.25 -33.17 22.59
CA VAL A 257 12.71 -33.09 22.56
C VAL A 257 13.29 -34.08 21.54
N MET A 258 12.83 -35.34 21.54
CA MET A 258 13.23 -36.33 20.54
C MET A 258 12.81 -35.93 19.13
N SER A 259 11.58 -35.41 18.95
CA SER A 259 11.08 -34.97 17.65
C SER A 259 11.97 -33.90 17.00
N ARG A 260 12.37 -32.86 17.76
CA ARG A 260 13.27 -31.81 17.27
C ARG A 260 14.69 -32.32 17.01
N THR A 261 15.20 -33.17 17.90
CA THR A 261 16.54 -33.79 17.74
C THR A 261 16.62 -34.64 16.47
N ALA A 262 15.58 -35.44 16.22
CA ALA A 262 15.46 -36.28 15.04
C ALA A 262 15.24 -35.44 13.75
N GLN A 263 14.43 -34.37 13.81
CA GLN A 263 14.23 -33.46 12.68
C GLN A 263 15.55 -32.85 12.20
N ALA A 264 16.35 -32.29 13.11
CA ALA A 264 17.63 -31.66 12.72
C ALA A 264 18.68 -32.68 12.23
N ALA A 265 18.60 -33.94 12.67
CA ALA A 265 19.43 -35.01 12.13
C ALA A 265 19.05 -35.34 10.67
N VAL A 266 17.74 -35.33 10.36
CA VAL A 266 17.21 -35.49 8.99
C VAL A 266 17.65 -34.33 8.09
N GLU A 267 17.50 -33.08 8.54
CA GLU A 267 17.93 -31.88 7.80
C GLU A 267 19.45 -31.91 7.49
N ARG A 268 20.29 -32.22 8.49
CA ARG A 268 21.75 -32.36 8.30
C ARG A 268 22.10 -33.51 7.35
N SER A 269 21.39 -34.63 7.43
CA SER A 269 21.60 -35.77 6.53
C SER A 269 21.21 -35.46 5.09
N PHE A 270 20.12 -34.72 4.87
CA PHE A 270 19.64 -34.35 3.55
C PHE A 270 20.67 -33.50 2.81
N LEU A 271 21.19 -32.46 3.50
CA LEU A 271 22.21 -31.56 2.96
C LEU A 271 23.56 -32.25 2.71
N ALA A 272 23.96 -33.21 3.56
CA ALA A 272 25.27 -33.86 3.47
C ALA A 272 25.31 -35.12 2.58
N ASN A 273 24.22 -35.89 2.54
CA ASN A 273 24.18 -37.24 1.94
C ASN A 273 23.01 -37.44 0.95
N GLY A 274 22.14 -36.45 0.76
CA GLY A 274 21.00 -36.50 -0.15
C GLY A 274 19.82 -37.35 0.32
N GLU A 275 18.84 -37.47 -0.56
CA GLU A 275 17.51 -38.04 -0.27
C GLU A 275 17.57 -39.50 0.23
N ALA A 276 18.26 -40.37 -0.53
CA ALA A 276 18.25 -41.82 -0.30
C ALA A 276 18.91 -42.27 1.01
N ALA A 277 19.96 -41.56 1.46
CA ALA A 277 20.57 -41.79 2.77
C ALA A 277 19.66 -41.34 3.91
N THR A 278 18.92 -40.25 3.68
CA THR A 278 18.08 -39.59 4.69
C THR A 278 16.81 -40.37 5.00
N TYR A 279 16.17 -41.03 4.02
CA TYR A 279 15.10 -42.00 4.32
C TYR A 279 15.56 -43.15 5.22
N GLN A 280 16.81 -43.59 5.09
CA GLN A 280 17.37 -44.63 5.98
C GLN A 280 17.55 -44.10 7.41
N LEU A 281 18.05 -42.86 7.56
CA LEU A 281 18.11 -42.21 8.88
C LEU A 281 16.73 -42.02 9.52
N ILE A 282 15.71 -41.62 8.75
CA ILE A 282 14.31 -41.53 9.22
C ILE A 282 13.81 -42.88 9.75
N ARG A 283 14.12 -43.97 9.03
CA ARG A 283 13.74 -45.33 9.42
C ARG A 283 14.40 -45.76 10.74
N ASP A 284 15.67 -45.44 10.93
CA ASP A 284 16.41 -45.80 12.14
C ASP A 284 15.96 -44.95 13.35
N LEU A 285 15.74 -43.64 13.16
CA LEU A 285 15.17 -42.75 14.19
C LEU A 285 13.75 -43.17 14.61
N LYS A 286 12.92 -43.64 13.65
CA LYS A 286 11.60 -44.23 13.92
C LYS A 286 11.70 -45.50 14.76
N LEU A 287 12.65 -46.38 14.47
CA LEU A 287 12.89 -47.59 15.27
C LEU A 287 13.38 -47.25 16.69
N GLN A 288 14.24 -46.25 16.84
CA GLN A 288 14.70 -45.75 18.14
C GLN A 288 13.54 -45.15 18.96
N ALA A 289 12.70 -44.31 18.35
CA ALA A 289 11.52 -43.74 19.00
C ALA A 289 10.53 -44.85 19.45
N ALA A 290 10.33 -45.88 18.62
CA ALA A 290 9.46 -47.01 18.95
C ALA A 290 10.02 -47.97 20.03
N GLN A 291 11.31 -47.82 20.40
CA GLN A 291 11.96 -48.59 21.47
C GLN A 291 12.14 -47.78 22.77
N THR A 292 11.79 -46.50 22.78
CA THR A 292 11.98 -45.61 23.93
C THR A 292 10.68 -45.45 24.70
N GLU A 293 10.64 -45.87 25.96
CA GLU A 293 9.46 -45.69 26.81
C GLU A 293 9.12 -44.20 26.98
N GLY A 294 7.82 -43.87 26.96
CA GLY A 294 7.33 -42.50 27.10
C GLY A 294 7.29 -41.66 25.82
N ILE A 295 7.80 -42.15 24.67
CA ILE A 295 7.81 -41.39 23.41
C ILE A 295 6.66 -41.82 22.48
N ASP A 296 5.91 -40.84 21.96
CA ASP A 296 4.94 -41.08 20.89
C ASP A 296 5.65 -41.19 19.52
N ALA A 297 6.10 -42.40 19.21
CA ALA A 297 6.77 -42.73 17.95
C ALA A 297 5.91 -42.43 16.71
N SER A 298 4.57 -42.34 16.82
CA SER A 298 3.70 -42.00 15.69
C SER A 298 3.77 -40.51 15.33
N LYS A 299 3.92 -39.63 16.33
CA LYS A 299 4.17 -38.20 16.12
C LYS A 299 5.56 -37.93 15.56
N VAL A 300 6.57 -38.66 16.06
CA VAL A 300 7.94 -38.58 15.52
C VAL A 300 7.94 -38.99 14.04
N ASP A 301 7.37 -40.15 13.70
CA ASP A 301 7.25 -40.63 12.32
C ASP A 301 6.53 -39.63 11.41
N ALA A 302 5.38 -39.08 11.85
CA ALA A 302 4.65 -38.07 11.07
C ALA A 302 5.49 -36.81 10.81
N LEU A 303 6.21 -36.30 11.83
CA LEU A 303 7.07 -35.12 11.68
C LEU A 303 8.24 -35.38 10.73
N LEU A 304 8.96 -36.50 10.87
CA LEU A 304 10.14 -36.77 10.05
C LEU A 304 9.79 -36.95 8.58
N ASN A 305 8.69 -37.65 8.26
CA ASN A 305 8.21 -37.75 6.88
C ASN A 305 7.75 -36.38 6.34
N SER A 306 7.09 -35.56 7.15
CA SER A 306 6.70 -34.19 6.75
C SER A 306 7.92 -33.28 6.50
N THR A 307 8.96 -33.40 7.33
CA THR A 307 10.25 -32.69 7.16
C THR A 307 10.89 -33.10 5.84
N MET A 308 10.95 -34.41 5.58
CA MET A 308 11.51 -34.97 4.35
C MET A 308 10.77 -34.49 3.09
N SER A 309 9.44 -34.51 3.10
CA SER A 309 8.64 -33.94 1.99
C SER A 309 8.87 -32.44 1.82
N GLY A 310 9.02 -31.69 2.93
CA GLY A 310 9.38 -30.28 2.89
C GLY A 310 10.74 -30.02 2.25
N LEU A 311 11.77 -30.78 2.64
CA LEU A 311 13.12 -30.68 2.07
C LEU A 311 13.17 -31.04 0.59
N ILE A 312 12.43 -32.08 0.16
CA ILE A 312 12.27 -32.43 -1.26
C ILE A 312 11.54 -31.32 -2.02
N SER A 313 10.51 -30.69 -1.43
CA SER A 313 9.82 -29.55 -2.04
C SER A 313 10.69 -28.31 -2.15
N ILE A 314 11.53 -28.03 -1.14
CA ILE A 314 12.53 -26.94 -1.18
C ILE A 314 13.55 -27.22 -2.28
N GLN A 315 14.16 -28.40 -2.32
CA GLN A 315 15.12 -28.75 -3.37
C GLN A 315 14.48 -28.75 -4.77
N SER A 316 13.21 -29.15 -4.90
CA SER A 316 12.48 -29.02 -6.17
C SER A 316 12.22 -27.56 -6.56
N ALA A 317 11.98 -26.68 -5.58
CA ALA A 317 11.80 -25.25 -5.80
C ALA A 317 13.12 -24.57 -6.19
N GLU A 318 14.24 -24.92 -5.54
CA GLU A 318 15.60 -24.47 -5.90
C GLU A 318 15.96 -24.88 -7.33
N ASN A 319 15.71 -26.14 -7.72
CA ASN A 319 15.90 -26.59 -9.11
C ASN A 319 14.98 -25.87 -10.11
N GLU A 320 13.75 -25.55 -9.72
CA GLU A 320 12.82 -24.79 -10.57
C GLU A 320 13.22 -23.31 -10.65
N GLU A 321 13.76 -22.73 -9.58
CA GLU A 321 14.28 -21.36 -9.50
C GLU A 321 15.58 -21.21 -10.31
N GLU A 322 16.52 -22.15 -10.22
CA GLU A 322 17.71 -22.17 -11.06
C GLU A 322 17.34 -22.31 -12.55
N SER A 323 16.34 -23.15 -12.86
CA SER A 323 15.80 -23.30 -14.21
C SER A 323 15.11 -22.01 -14.71
N LYS A 324 14.32 -21.34 -13.85
CA LYS A 324 13.73 -20.02 -14.12
C LYS A 324 14.80 -18.95 -14.33
N PHE A 325 15.85 -18.93 -13.51
CA PHE A 325 16.97 -18.00 -13.59
C PHE A 325 17.72 -18.18 -14.92
N ARG A 326 18.19 -19.39 -15.23
CA ARG A 326 18.84 -19.70 -16.52
C ARG A 326 17.93 -19.37 -17.71
N SER A 327 16.63 -19.66 -17.63
CA SER A 327 15.64 -19.30 -18.65
C SER A 327 15.44 -17.78 -18.78
N SER A 328 15.46 -17.04 -17.67
CA SER A 328 15.36 -15.57 -17.63
C SER A 328 16.60 -14.92 -18.22
N VAL A 329 17.80 -15.34 -17.83
CA VAL A 329 19.09 -14.89 -18.39
C VAL A 329 19.16 -15.17 -19.89
N TYR A 330 18.77 -16.37 -20.35
CA TYR A 330 18.68 -16.69 -21.78
C TYR A 330 17.68 -15.78 -22.50
N SER A 331 16.49 -15.58 -21.94
CA SER A 331 15.43 -14.77 -22.56
C SER A 331 15.77 -13.28 -22.60
N GLY A 332 16.49 -12.78 -21.58
CA GLY A 332 17.02 -11.41 -21.52
C GLY A 332 18.03 -11.17 -22.64
N PHE A 333 19.10 -11.97 -22.69
CA PHE A 333 20.08 -11.88 -23.78
C PHE A 333 19.43 -12.05 -25.17
N TYR A 334 18.50 -13.00 -25.32
CA TYR A 334 17.78 -13.23 -26.59
C TYR A 334 16.92 -12.02 -27.00
N ARG A 335 16.25 -11.36 -26.04
CA ARG A 335 15.49 -10.11 -26.27
C ARG A 335 16.43 -8.99 -26.71
N SER A 336 17.50 -8.72 -25.96
CA SER A 336 18.43 -7.64 -26.28
C SER A 336 19.19 -7.87 -27.60
N ILE A 337 19.45 -9.12 -27.94
CA ILE A 337 19.95 -9.51 -29.26
C ILE A 337 18.98 -9.14 -30.38
N ILE A 338 17.69 -9.48 -30.24
CA ILE A 338 16.70 -9.35 -31.32
C ILE A 338 16.16 -7.92 -31.46
N MET A 339 15.94 -7.24 -30.34
CA MET A 339 15.34 -5.90 -30.30
C MET A 339 16.41 -4.81 -30.44
N ASP A 340 17.53 -4.95 -29.72
CA ASP A 340 18.45 -3.84 -29.44
C ASP A 340 19.80 -3.96 -30.17
N GLY A 341 20.04 -5.07 -30.90
CA GLY A 341 21.30 -5.33 -31.61
C GLY A 341 22.49 -5.61 -30.69
N TYR A 342 22.24 -6.13 -29.48
CA TYR A 342 23.24 -6.30 -28.43
C TYR A 342 24.45 -7.17 -28.85
N ASP A 343 25.68 -6.67 -28.63
CA ASP A 343 26.93 -7.36 -28.99
C ASP A 343 27.39 -8.32 -27.89
N ILE A 344 26.84 -9.54 -27.91
CA ILE A 344 27.12 -10.58 -26.93
C ILE A 344 28.58 -11.09 -26.92
N ASN A 345 29.44 -10.65 -27.86
CA ASN A 345 30.86 -10.99 -27.83
C ASN A 345 31.58 -10.45 -26.59
N GLN A 346 31.10 -9.34 -26.01
CA GLN A 346 31.65 -8.78 -24.78
C GLN A 346 31.33 -9.66 -23.57
N GLU A 347 30.09 -10.17 -23.49
CA GLU A 347 29.67 -11.10 -22.44
C GLU A 347 30.44 -12.42 -22.47
N PHE A 348 30.64 -13.00 -23.66
CA PHE A 348 31.51 -14.18 -23.81
C PHE A 348 32.99 -13.94 -23.48
N SER A 349 33.40 -12.66 -23.36
CA SER A 349 34.75 -12.25 -22.98
C SER A 349 34.86 -11.86 -21.49
N ASN A 350 33.75 -11.77 -20.77
CA ASN A 350 33.68 -11.39 -19.36
C ASN A 350 33.45 -12.65 -18.47
N PRO A 351 34.46 -13.14 -17.73
CA PRO A 351 34.34 -14.35 -16.90
C PRO A 351 33.27 -14.28 -15.80
N GLU A 352 32.82 -13.08 -15.44
CA GLU A 352 31.80 -12.84 -14.41
C GLU A 352 30.39 -12.74 -14.99
N SER A 353 30.23 -12.76 -16.33
CA SER A 353 28.93 -12.63 -16.98
C SER A 353 27.99 -13.80 -16.68
N ALA A 354 26.72 -13.45 -16.39
CA ALA A 354 25.61 -14.40 -16.26
C ALA A 354 25.46 -15.35 -17.46
N ILE A 355 25.99 -15.01 -18.65
CA ILE A 355 25.99 -15.89 -19.82
C ILE A 355 26.67 -17.25 -19.55
N HIS A 356 27.65 -17.29 -18.65
CA HIS A 356 28.36 -18.50 -18.26
C HIS A 356 27.52 -19.44 -17.38
N THR A 357 26.38 -18.97 -16.87
CA THR A 357 25.37 -19.81 -16.18
C THR A 357 24.45 -20.57 -17.15
N LEU A 358 24.44 -20.20 -18.44
CA LEU A 358 23.64 -20.88 -19.45
C LEU A 358 24.31 -22.17 -19.94
N ASP A 359 23.53 -23.09 -20.52
CA ASP A 359 24.11 -24.28 -21.15
C ASP A 359 24.81 -23.95 -22.48
N GLY A 360 25.74 -24.80 -22.93
CA GLY A 360 26.53 -24.56 -24.14
C GLY A 360 25.71 -24.47 -25.44
N THR A 361 24.52 -25.07 -25.47
CA THR A 361 23.56 -24.98 -26.58
C THR A 361 22.80 -23.66 -26.56
N GLN A 362 22.37 -23.20 -25.38
CA GLN A 362 21.81 -21.86 -25.16
C GLN A 362 22.82 -20.78 -25.55
N GLN A 363 24.06 -20.86 -25.04
CA GLN A 363 25.17 -19.98 -25.39
C GLN A 363 25.41 -19.92 -26.91
N ALA A 364 25.56 -21.09 -27.56
CA ALA A 364 25.75 -21.15 -29.01
C ALA A 364 24.57 -20.55 -29.79
N THR A 365 23.33 -20.77 -29.33
CA THR A 365 22.12 -20.21 -29.95
C THR A 365 22.12 -18.69 -29.86
N LEU A 366 22.36 -18.11 -28.66
CA LEU A 366 22.47 -16.66 -28.47
C LEU A 366 23.58 -16.07 -29.35
N TYR A 367 24.75 -16.71 -29.42
CA TYR A 367 25.85 -16.27 -30.28
C TYR A 367 25.46 -16.24 -31.77
N THR A 368 24.75 -17.26 -32.27
CA THR A 368 24.23 -17.23 -33.64
C THR A 368 23.15 -16.18 -33.85
N THR A 369 22.20 -16.02 -32.91
CA THR A 369 21.14 -15.01 -33.03
C THR A 369 21.71 -13.58 -32.96
N ALA A 370 22.70 -13.31 -32.09
CA ALA A 370 23.41 -12.02 -32.04
C ALA A 370 24.04 -11.69 -33.39
N ARG A 371 24.80 -12.66 -33.92
CA ARG A 371 25.46 -12.55 -35.22
C ARG A 371 24.47 -12.33 -36.35
N ASP A 372 23.36 -13.07 -36.39
CA ASP A 372 22.39 -13.00 -37.48
C ASP A 372 21.43 -11.80 -37.35
N THR A 373 21.10 -11.32 -36.15
CA THR A 373 20.35 -10.05 -35.98
C THR A 373 21.23 -8.85 -36.30
N ASN A 374 22.45 -8.76 -35.77
CA ASN A 374 23.33 -7.63 -36.10
C ASN A 374 23.70 -7.63 -37.58
N LYS A 375 23.86 -8.80 -38.19
CA LYS A 375 23.94 -8.93 -39.66
C LYS A 375 22.65 -8.44 -40.32
N SER A 376 21.47 -8.87 -39.92
CA SER A 376 20.16 -8.43 -40.47
C SER A 376 19.96 -6.92 -40.37
N LEU A 377 20.26 -6.29 -39.23
CA LEU A 377 20.11 -4.84 -39.03
C LEU A 377 21.08 -4.06 -39.91
N ASN A 378 22.37 -4.44 -39.90
CA ASN A 378 23.38 -3.84 -40.77
C ASN A 378 23.10 -4.12 -42.26
N GLU A 379 22.54 -5.28 -42.63
CA GLU A 379 22.11 -5.59 -43.99
C GLU A 379 20.90 -4.74 -44.39
N ARG A 380 19.92 -4.48 -43.52
CA ARG A 380 18.81 -3.55 -43.83
C ARG A 380 19.31 -2.13 -44.09
N ILE A 381 20.15 -1.58 -43.20
CA ILE A 381 20.73 -0.24 -43.35
C ILE A 381 21.64 -0.18 -44.59
N THR A 382 22.50 -1.17 -44.77
CA THR A 382 23.36 -1.30 -45.97
C THR A 382 22.54 -1.41 -47.24
N ASN A 383 21.42 -2.14 -47.24
CA ASN A 383 20.58 -2.30 -48.42
C ASN A 383 19.83 -1.00 -48.76
N ALA A 384 19.28 -0.29 -47.77
CA ALA A 384 18.71 1.05 -48.00
C ALA A 384 19.76 2.04 -48.56
N ASN A 385 20.98 2.03 -48.01
CA ASN A 385 22.08 2.84 -48.53
C ASN A 385 22.57 2.37 -49.92
N LYS A 386 22.44 1.07 -50.24
CA LYS A 386 22.69 0.52 -51.58
C LYS A 386 21.61 0.95 -52.58
N ASP A 387 20.35 1.02 -52.18
CA ASP A 387 19.25 1.53 -53.02
C ASP A 387 19.43 3.03 -53.31
N ILE A 388 19.84 3.82 -52.31
CA ILE A 388 20.29 5.20 -52.49
C ILE A 388 21.48 5.26 -53.46
N TYR A 389 22.51 4.43 -53.28
CA TYR A 389 23.64 4.33 -54.20
C TYR A 389 23.21 3.96 -55.64
N VAL A 390 22.24 3.06 -55.83
CA VAL A 390 21.73 2.70 -57.16
C VAL A 390 21.07 3.90 -57.85
N ASN A 391 20.24 4.65 -57.12
CA ASN A 391 19.61 5.87 -57.63
C ASN A 391 20.65 6.94 -58.01
N LEU A 392 21.58 7.24 -57.09
CA LEU A 392 22.67 8.20 -57.34
C LEU A 392 23.58 7.74 -58.49
N LYS A 393 23.85 6.44 -58.63
CA LYS A 393 24.65 5.88 -59.73
C LYS A 393 23.94 6.01 -61.08
N ALA A 394 22.60 5.94 -61.11
CA ALA A 394 21.85 6.18 -62.35
C ALA A 394 22.06 7.60 -62.89
N GLU A 395 22.24 8.60 -62.01
CA GLU A 395 22.61 9.96 -62.40
C GLU A 395 24.03 10.07 -62.99
N LEU A 396 24.94 9.15 -62.62
CA LEU A 396 26.29 9.04 -63.18
C LEU A 396 26.35 8.26 -64.50
N ASP A 397 25.46 7.28 -64.68
CA ASP A 397 25.41 6.45 -65.90
C ASP A 397 24.67 7.15 -67.07
N ASN A 398 23.84 8.17 -66.80
CA ASN A 398 22.99 8.84 -67.79
C ASN A 398 23.29 10.37 -67.96
N PRO A 399 24.55 10.78 -68.23
CA PRO A 399 24.93 12.21 -68.29
C PRO A 399 24.29 13.00 -69.44
N GLU A 400 23.55 12.34 -70.33
CA GLU A 400 22.83 13.00 -71.44
C GLU A 400 21.53 13.69 -71.00
N VAL A 401 20.96 13.28 -69.86
CA VAL A 401 19.70 13.79 -69.30
C VAL A 401 19.87 14.38 -67.89
N THR A 402 21.02 14.14 -67.25
CA THR A 402 21.39 14.69 -65.94
C THR A 402 22.16 16.01 -66.09
N SER A 403 22.01 16.94 -65.14
CA SER A 403 22.84 18.15 -65.08
C SER A 403 24.25 17.86 -64.54
N PRO A 404 25.28 18.65 -64.92
CA PRO A 404 26.59 18.63 -64.27
C PRO A 404 26.51 18.63 -62.73
N GLU A 405 25.63 19.47 -62.18
CA GLU A 405 25.44 19.69 -60.74
C GLU A 405 24.94 18.43 -60.03
N ASN A 406 23.95 17.74 -60.61
CA ASN A 406 23.42 16.50 -60.08
C ASN A 406 24.47 15.37 -60.16
N THR A 407 25.16 15.21 -61.29
CA THR A 407 26.27 14.26 -61.41
C THR A 407 27.39 14.52 -60.39
N MET A 408 27.68 15.78 -60.09
CA MET A 408 28.66 16.17 -59.06
C MET A 408 28.18 15.76 -57.66
N ALA A 409 26.95 16.15 -57.28
CA ALA A 409 26.35 15.85 -55.99
C ALA A 409 26.18 14.33 -55.75
N ALA A 410 25.72 13.58 -56.76
CA ALA A 410 25.58 12.14 -56.69
C ALA A 410 26.92 11.42 -56.42
N MET A 411 28.00 11.84 -57.09
CA MET A 411 29.33 11.28 -56.83
C MET A 411 29.89 11.74 -55.47
N GLN A 412 29.59 12.96 -55.01
CA GLN A 412 29.96 13.46 -53.69
C GLN A 412 29.32 12.60 -52.58
N GLU A 413 28.03 12.33 -52.68
CA GLU A 413 27.26 11.56 -51.69
C GLU A 413 27.60 10.06 -51.72
N ILE A 414 27.79 9.46 -52.90
CA ILE A 414 28.34 8.09 -53.00
C ILE A 414 29.71 8.01 -52.34
N THR A 415 30.55 9.03 -52.49
CA THR A 415 31.86 9.07 -51.82
C THR A 415 31.70 9.18 -50.30
N ARG A 416 30.76 10.01 -49.80
CA ARG A 416 30.42 10.09 -48.37
C ARG A 416 29.97 8.74 -47.81
N LEU A 417 28.99 8.09 -48.44
CA LEU A 417 28.44 6.78 -48.06
C LEU A 417 29.48 5.65 -48.08
N ALA A 418 30.49 5.74 -48.96
CA ALA A 418 31.59 4.79 -49.02
C ALA A 418 32.65 5.05 -47.93
N GLU A 419 33.02 6.30 -47.70
CA GLU A 419 34.01 6.70 -46.68
C GLU A 419 33.49 6.51 -45.25
N SER A 420 32.18 6.74 -45.02
CA SER A 420 31.50 6.44 -43.76
C SER A 420 31.24 4.94 -43.52
N ARG A 421 31.61 4.07 -44.48
CA ARG A 421 31.33 2.62 -44.51
C ARG A 421 29.85 2.24 -44.56
N GLN A 422 28.94 3.20 -44.78
CA GLN A 422 27.48 3.01 -44.82
C GLN A 422 26.99 2.11 -45.99
N LEU A 423 27.84 1.85 -47.00
CA LEU A 423 27.62 0.85 -48.06
C LEU A 423 28.09 -0.58 -47.72
N GLY A 424 28.51 -0.83 -46.47
CA GLY A 424 28.94 -2.14 -45.99
C GLY A 424 30.24 -2.66 -46.63
N PRO A 425 30.52 -3.98 -46.56
CA PRO A 425 31.79 -4.57 -47.02
C PRO A 425 32.11 -4.37 -48.50
N GLU A 426 31.09 -4.12 -49.34
CA GLU A 426 31.27 -3.85 -50.77
C GLU A 426 31.54 -2.37 -51.09
N GLY A 427 31.54 -1.46 -50.11
CA GLY A 427 31.69 -0.01 -50.34
C GLY A 427 32.89 0.37 -51.21
N HIS A 428 34.05 -0.27 -51.03
CA HIS A 428 35.26 -0.05 -51.86
C HIS A 428 35.19 -0.65 -53.28
N LYS A 429 34.20 -1.50 -53.59
CA LYS A 429 33.89 -1.98 -54.94
C LYS A 429 32.88 -1.02 -55.59
N LEU A 430 31.79 -0.72 -54.89
CA LEU A 430 30.73 0.20 -55.32
C LEU A 430 31.28 1.61 -55.60
N LEU A 431 32.16 2.15 -54.75
CA LEU A 431 32.83 3.42 -54.99
C LEU A 431 33.67 3.41 -56.29
N ARG A 432 34.32 2.29 -56.62
CA ARG A 432 35.10 2.17 -57.87
C ARG A 432 34.21 2.02 -59.11
N GLU A 433 33.05 1.37 -58.98
CA GLU A 433 32.03 1.33 -60.03
C GLU A 433 31.44 2.73 -60.29
N ALA A 434 31.11 3.48 -59.24
CA ALA A 434 30.67 4.87 -59.34
C ALA A 434 31.76 5.79 -59.91
N GLN A 435 33.01 5.67 -59.47
CA GLN A 435 34.15 6.40 -60.07
C GLN A 435 34.31 6.11 -61.57
N ALA A 436 34.00 4.88 -62.02
CA ALA A 436 34.04 4.51 -63.43
C ALA A 436 32.84 5.06 -64.23
N SER A 437 31.64 5.17 -63.62
CA SER A 437 30.49 5.88 -64.22
C SER A 437 30.72 7.39 -64.28
N TYR A 438 31.17 8.01 -63.18
CA TYR A 438 31.55 9.42 -63.11
C TYR A 438 32.64 9.77 -64.13
N LEU A 439 33.60 8.87 -64.38
CA LEU A 439 34.58 9.04 -65.47
C LEU A 439 33.95 9.11 -66.87
N LYS A 440 32.84 8.41 -67.13
CA LYS A 440 32.11 8.53 -68.40
C LYS A 440 31.40 9.88 -68.48
N ALA A 441 30.75 10.30 -67.39
CA ALA A 441 30.08 11.60 -67.31
C ALA A 441 31.05 12.78 -67.45
N GLU A 442 32.19 12.76 -66.74
CA GLU A 442 33.32 13.68 -66.89
C GLU A 442 33.76 13.77 -68.36
N ASN A 443 33.97 12.63 -69.03
CA ASN A 443 34.31 12.63 -70.46
C ASN A 443 33.18 13.18 -71.35
N TYR A 444 31.91 12.92 -71.04
CA TYR A 444 30.76 13.43 -71.79
C TYR A 444 30.62 14.95 -71.69
N TYR A 445 30.67 15.54 -70.49
CA TYR A 445 30.63 16.99 -70.33
C TYR A 445 31.87 17.65 -70.95
N LEU A 446 33.03 16.98 -70.91
CA LEU A 446 34.25 17.39 -71.61
C LEU A 446 34.22 17.20 -73.15
N THR A 447 33.11 16.77 -73.78
CA THR A 447 32.90 16.85 -75.24
C THR A 447 31.86 17.90 -75.66
N LYS A 448 31.30 18.64 -74.71
CA LYS A 448 30.41 19.79 -74.96
C LYS A 448 31.20 21.02 -75.43
N ASP A 449 30.50 22.14 -75.61
CA ASP A 449 31.13 23.42 -75.88
C ASP A 449 32.06 23.87 -74.74
N ILE A 450 32.93 24.83 -75.04
CA ILE A 450 33.95 25.35 -74.10
C ILE A 450 33.31 25.90 -72.81
N GLY A 451 32.09 26.46 -72.88
CA GLY A 451 31.36 26.96 -71.72
C GLY A 451 30.92 25.83 -70.79
N GLN A 452 30.22 24.83 -71.33
CA GLN A 452 29.75 23.66 -70.55
C GLN A 452 30.90 22.80 -70.02
N ALA A 453 31.91 22.52 -70.86
CA ALA A 453 33.08 21.73 -70.47
C ALA A 453 33.94 22.46 -69.42
N GLY A 454 34.06 23.78 -69.54
CA GLY A 454 34.75 24.62 -68.56
C GLY A 454 34.00 24.73 -67.23
N ALA A 455 32.68 24.90 -67.26
CA ALA A 455 31.84 24.94 -66.06
C ALA A 455 31.87 23.61 -65.28
N PHE A 456 31.84 22.45 -65.96
CA PHE A 456 32.00 21.14 -65.29
C PHE A 456 33.35 21.04 -64.57
N ILE A 457 34.43 21.54 -65.19
CA ILE A 457 35.76 21.59 -64.57
C ILE A 457 35.82 22.60 -63.41
N GLN A 458 35.13 23.74 -63.51
CA GLN A 458 35.02 24.71 -62.41
C GLN A 458 34.29 24.09 -61.21
N MET A 459 33.19 23.38 -61.42
CA MET A 459 32.48 22.65 -60.36
C MET A 459 33.36 21.54 -59.75
N SER A 460 34.09 20.79 -60.58
CA SER A 460 35.02 19.74 -60.15
C SER A 460 36.18 20.25 -59.28
N LEU A 461 36.56 21.52 -59.43
CA LEU A 461 37.59 22.21 -58.64
C LEU A 461 37.02 23.11 -57.52
N GLY A 462 35.69 23.25 -57.44
CA GLY A 462 34.99 24.14 -56.53
C GLY A 462 34.40 23.45 -55.29
N PRO A 463 33.59 24.17 -54.50
CA PRO A 463 32.92 23.61 -53.31
C PRO A 463 31.96 22.44 -53.61
N MET A 464 31.41 22.39 -54.83
CA MET A 464 30.56 21.31 -55.34
C MET A 464 31.36 20.10 -55.86
N SER A 465 32.67 20.02 -55.58
CA SER A 465 33.46 18.88 -56.04
C SER A 465 32.98 17.57 -55.44
N SER A 466 33.04 16.51 -56.24
CA SER A 466 32.82 15.14 -55.76
C SER A 466 33.99 14.62 -54.93
N PHE A 467 35.14 15.29 -55.00
CA PHE A 467 36.44 14.88 -54.44
C PHE A 467 36.94 13.52 -54.98
N ALA A 468 36.31 12.99 -56.04
CA ALA A 468 36.63 11.68 -56.64
C ALA A 468 37.99 11.62 -57.37
N LYS A 469 38.69 12.76 -57.48
CA LYS A 469 40.04 12.89 -58.05
C LYS A 469 40.95 13.60 -57.05
N THR A 470 42.20 13.16 -56.92
CA THR A 470 43.20 13.94 -56.17
C THR A 470 43.59 15.22 -56.95
N PRO A 471 44.04 16.28 -56.27
CA PRO A 471 44.58 17.48 -56.93
C PRO A 471 45.74 17.20 -57.91
N GLY A 472 46.50 16.12 -57.67
CA GLY A 472 47.52 15.57 -58.57
C GLY A 472 47.01 15.00 -59.91
N TYR A 473 45.70 14.77 -60.06
CA TYR A 473 45.08 14.43 -61.33
C TYR A 473 44.88 15.68 -62.20
N TYR A 474 44.35 16.75 -61.62
CA TYR A 474 44.06 18.00 -62.32
C TYR A 474 45.32 18.81 -62.65
N SER A 475 46.34 18.76 -61.77
CA SER A 475 47.68 19.30 -62.05
C SER A 475 48.55 18.40 -62.94
N ASN A 476 48.01 17.32 -63.51
CA ASN A 476 48.76 16.46 -64.41
C ASN A 476 48.98 17.11 -65.78
N GLU A 477 50.22 17.09 -66.26
CA GLU A 477 50.62 17.67 -67.55
C GLU A 477 49.80 17.15 -68.74
N MET A 478 49.46 15.86 -68.75
CA MET A 478 48.65 15.24 -69.81
C MET A 478 47.20 15.73 -69.77
N PHE A 479 46.66 16.03 -68.58
CA PHE A 479 45.31 16.56 -68.41
C PHE A 479 45.24 18.04 -68.82
N MET A 480 46.18 18.87 -68.32
CA MET A 480 46.31 20.28 -68.71
C MET A 480 46.50 20.43 -70.23
N SER A 481 47.45 19.71 -70.82
CA SER A 481 47.65 19.66 -72.28
C SER A 481 46.41 19.17 -73.04
N GLY A 482 45.54 18.38 -72.40
CA GLY A 482 44.26 17.95 -72.96
C GLY A 482 43.20 19.06 -72.97
N LEU A 483 43.10 19.84 -71.89
CA LEU A 483 42.20 21.00 -71.79
C LEU A 483 42.64 22.15 -72.72
N GLU A 484 43.94 22.39 -72.86
CA GLU A 484 44.50 23.35 -73.82
C GLU A 484 44.18 22.95 -75.27
N LYS A 485 44.36 21.68 -75.64
CA LYS A 485 43.98 21.16 -76.97
C LYS A 485 42.48 21.22 -77.27
N LYS A 486 41.63 21.26 -76.23
CA LYS A 486 40.18 21.46 -76.35
C LYS A 486 39.77 22.94 -76.34
N GLY A 487 40.71 23.87 -76.17
CA GLY A 487 40.41 25.30 -76.03
C GLY A 487 39.71 25.67 -74.71
N ILE A 488 39.68 24.76 -73.71
CA ILE A 488 39.10 25.04 -72.39
C ILE A 488 40.05 25.93 -71.58
N ILE A 489 41.36 25.80 -71.83
CA ILE A 489 42.42 26.70 -71.35
C ILE A 489 43.00 27.43 -72.57
N GLY A 490 43.00 28.77 -72.55
CA GLY A 490 43.59 29.62 -73.60
C GLY A 490 42.90 30.98 -73.75
N GLU A 491 43.40 31.81 -74.66
CA GLU A 491 42.99 33.21 -74.83
C GLU A 491 41.50 33.42 -75.17
N ASN A 492 40.81 32.38 -75.67
CA ASN A 492 39.36 32.35 -75.89
C ASN A 492 38.68 31.17 -75.15
N GLY A 493 39.34 30.64 -74.11
CA GLY A 493 38.86 29.50 -73.32
C GLY A 493 38.04 29.92 -72.11
N TYR A 494 37.54 28.93 -71.36
CA TYR A 494 36.88 29.16 -70.08
C TYR A 494 37.87 29.66 -69.02
N TYR A 495 39.08 29.10 -69.02
CA TYR A 495 40.23 29.64 -68.30
C TYR A 495 41.10 30.41 -69.30
N SER A 496 41.16 31.73 -69.16
CA SER A 496 41.84 32.66 -70.06
C SER A 496 43.34 32.36 -70.17
N THR A 497 43.92 31.76 -69.13
CA THR A 497 45.33 31.33 -69.11
C THR A 497 45.50 30.01 -68.35
N ARG A 498 46.59 29.28 -68.67
CA ARG A 498 47.02 28.10 -67.89
C ARG A 498 47.26 28.43 -66.41
N LYS A 499 47.71 29.65 -66.10
CA LYS A 499 47.91 30.11 -64.72
C LYS A 499 46.57 30.22 -63.97
N GLU A 500 45.52 30.69 -64.62
CA GLU A 500 44.18 30.79 -64.04
C GLU A 500 43.62 29.39 -63.70
N TYR A 501 43.84 28.42 -64.59
CA TYR A 501 43.52 27.01 -64.30
C TYR A 501 44.33 26.45 -63.11
N ILE A 502 45.65 26.69 -63.08
CA ILE A 502 46.51 26.25 -61.97
C ILE A 502 46.06 26.86 -60.64
N ASN A 503 45.71 28.15 -60.60
CA ASN A 503 45.15 28.80 -59.41
C ASN A 503 43.85 28.10 -58.92
N ALA A 504 43.01 27.61 -59.84
CA ALA A 504 41.80 26.85 -59.48
C ALA A 504 42.14 25.44 -58.94
N VAL A 505 43.18 24.79 -59.46
CA VAL A 505 43.68 23.52 -58.89
C VAL A 505 44.34 23.72 -57.52
N GLU A 506 45.03 24.84 -57.29
CA GLU A 506 45.56 25.21 -55.96
C GLU A 506 44.45 25.58 -54.95
N ALA A 507 43.32 26.12 -55.41
CA ALA A 507 42.13 26.31 -54.58
C ALA A 507 41.47 24.96 -54.24
N TYR A 508 41.38 24.06 -55.21
CA TYR A 508 40.88 22.69 -55.01
C TYR A 508 41.76 21.87 -54.05
N ASP A 509 43.09 22.01 -54.11
CA ASP A 509 44.02 21.31 -53.20
C ASP A 509 43.79 21.67 -51.74
N LYS A 510 43.42 22.92 -51.46
CA LYS A 510 43.00 23.38 -50.12
C LYS A 510 41.68 22.73 -49.71
N LEU A 511 40.64 22.82 -50.54
CA LEU A 511 39.34 22.19 -50.25
C LEU A 511 39.46 20.66 -50.03
N TYR A 512 40.27 19.98 -50.84
CA TYR A 512 40.54 18.55 -50.73
C TYR A 512 41.27 18.21 -49.41
N THR A 513 42.26 19.02 -49.05
CA THR A 513 43.02 18.88 -47.79
C THR A 513 42.16 19.20 -46.57
N GLU A 514 41.28 20.21 -46.65
CA GLU A 514 40.31 20.58 -45.62
C GLU A 514 39.29 19.46 -45.40
N ARG A 515 38.65 18.92 -46.44
CA ARG A 515 37.77 17.74 -46.34
C ARG A 515 38.49 16.56 -45.69
N LYS A 516 39.72 16.25 -46.12
CA LYS A 516 40.51 15.15 -45.57
C LYS A 516 40.86 15.35 -44.09
N ASN A 517 41.15 16.60 -43.68
CA ASN A 517 41.40 16.94 -42.29
C ASN A 517 40.12 16.87 -41.44
N LYS A 518 38.98 17.32 -41.95
CA LYS A 518 37.66 17.19 -41.30
C LYS A 518 37.28 15.72 -41.11
N LEU A 519 37.39 14.88 -42.15
CA LEU A 519 37.18 13.43 -42.02
C LEU A 519 38.08 12.78 -40.95
N ARG A 520 39.37 13.16 -40.91
CA ARG A 520 40.32 12.69 -39.88
C ARG A 520 39.91 13.12 -38.47
N LEU A 521 39.46 14.37 -38.30
CA LEU A 521 38.96 14.89 -37.03
C LEU A 521 37.65 14.20 -36.60
N ALA A 522 36.73 13.95 -37.53
CA ALA A 522 35.46 13.25 -37.27
C ALA A 522 35.69 11.81 -36.80
N THR A 523 36.66 11.08 -37.36
CA THR A 523 37.04 9.75 -36.84
C THR A 523 37.69 9.84 -35.47
N GLN A 524 38.57 10.83 -35.21
CA GLN A 524 39.15 11.03 -33.87
C GLN A 524 38.10 11.44 -32.82
N ALA A 525 37.06 12.14 -33.23
CA ALA A 525 35.92 12.50 -32.38
C ALA A 525 35.09 11.28 -31.99
N GLU A 526 34.78 10.41 -32.95
CA GLU A 526 34.11 9.13 -32.73
C GLU A 526 34.94 8.20 -31.82
N GLU A 527 36.24 8.05 -32.11
CA GLU A 527 37.18 7.30 -31.27
C GLU A 527 37.23 7.85 -29.83
N LYS A 528 37.23 9.17 -29.65
CA LYS A 528 37.15 9.79 -28.31
C LYS A 528 35.85 9.49 -27.58
N ALA A 529 34.72 9.67 -28.26
CA ALA A 529 33.40 9.46 -27.69
C ALA A 529 33.22 8.00 -27.21
N MET A 530 33.64 7.03 -28.04
CA MET A 530 33.63 5.60 -27.69
C MET A 530 34.58 5.23 -26.53
N ASN A 531 35.54 6.10 -26.19
CA ASN A 531 36.41 5.95 -25.02
C ASN A 531 35.94 6.80 -23.81
N GLY A 532 34.70 7.32 -23.82
CA GLY A 532 34.15 8.12 -22.72
C GLY A 532 34.66 9.57 -22.65
N TYR A 533 35.36 10.07 -23.68
CA TYR A 533 35.84 11.45 -23.74
C TYR A 533 34.96 12.28 -24.68
N MET A 534 34.35 13.35 -24.16
CA MET A 534 33.54 14.24 -24.99
C MET A 534 34.41 14.97 -26.05
N PRO A 535 34.04 14.92 -27.34
CA PRO A 535 34.80 15.62 -28.37
C PRO A 535 34.69 17.15 -28.24
N ASN A 536 35.70 17.88 -28.73
CA ASN A 536 35.68 19.34 -28.71
C ASN A 536 34.80 19.93 -29.84
N ALA A 537 34.54 21.24 -29.83
CA ALA A 537 33.66 21.88 -30.82
C ALA A 537 34.12 21.76 -32.30
N GLU A 538 35.42 21.72 -32.58
CA GLU A 538 35.97 21.47 -33.92
C GLU A 538 35.74 20.00 -34.34
N GLU A 539 35.90 19.08 -33.40
CA GLU A 539 35.69 17.64 -33.55
C GLU A 539 34.20 17.29 -33.73
N LEU A 540 33.29 17.98 -33.03
CA LEU A 540 31.84 17.85 -33.20
C LEU A 540 31.36 18.45 -34.52
N ASN A 541 31.82 19.65 -34.90
CA ASN A 541 31.50 20.22 -36.21
C ASN A 541 31.99 19.31 -37.35
N ALA A 542 33.16 18.66 -37.19
CA ALA A 542 33.65 17.67 -38.13
C ALA A 542 32.76 16.42 -38.19
N LEU A 543 32.22 15.93 -37.06
CA LEU A 543 31.24 14.83 -37.04
C LEU A 543 29.96 15.19 -37.79
N SER A 544 29.38 16.36 -37.55
CA SER A 544 28.18 16.83 -38.26
C SER A 544 28.46 16.95 -39.76
N GLU A 545 29.44 17.76 -40.16
CA GLU A 545 29.75 17.98 -41.58
C GLU A 545 30.17 16.72 -42.35
N ALA A 546 30.92 15.80 -41.74
CA ALA A 546 31.50 14.65 -42.44
C ALA A 546 30.67 13.36 -42.31
N LYS A 547 29.86 13.22 -41.25
CA LYS A 547 29.06 12.00 -40.98
C LYS A 547 27.55 12.22 -40.89
N GLY A 548 27.07 13.46 -40.74
CA GLY A 548 25.66 13.75 -40.49
C GLY A 548 25.21 13.44 -39.05
N PHE A 549 26.11 13.67 -38.08
CA PHE A 549 25.84 13.48 -36.64
C PHE A 549 24.72 14.40 -36.12
N ASP A 550 24.44 15.48 -36.83
CA ASP A 550 23.34 16.42 -36.65
C ASP A 550 22.01 15.98 -37.29
N LYS A 551 21.86 14.73 -37.76
CA LYS A 551 20.70 14.33 -38.61
C LYS A 551 19.93 13.07 -38.20
N VAL A 552 18.61 13.30 -38.11
CA VAL A 552 17.47 12.38 -38.12
C VAL A 552 17.35 11.49 -39.37
N PHE A 553 16.91 10.23 -39.28
CA PHE A 553 16.32 9.52 -40.44
C PHE A 553 14.91 9.03 -40.11
N VAL A 554 13.90 9.59 -40.78
CA VAL A 554 12.49 9.21 -40.63
C VAL A 554 11.97 8.76 -41.99
N ASN A 555 11.43 7.54 -42.07
CA ASN A 555 10.92 6.93 -43.31
C ASN A 555 11.89 6.99 -44.51
N GLY A 556 13.20 6.96 -44.25
CA GLY A 556 14.26 7.04 -45.26
C GLY A 556 14.61 8.45 -45.74
N GLN A 557 13.97 9.50 -45.21
CA GLN A 557 14.35 10.89 -45.44
C GLN A 557 15.20 11.42 -44.28
N ALA A 558 16.21 12.22 -44.60
CA ALA A 558 17.06 12.87 -43.62
C ALA A 558 16.40 14.17 -43.13
N PHE A 559 16.29 14.32 -41.81
CA PHE A 559 15.84 15.53 -41.13
C PHE A 559 16.95 16.06 -40.22
N ASP A 560 16.93 17.33 -39.86
CA ASP A 560 17.86 17.85 -38.85
C ASP A 560 17.44 17.35 -37.46
N PHE A 561 18.42 16.96 -36.63
CA PHE A 561 18.19 16.47 -35.26
C PHE A 561 17.44 17.54 -34.45
N SER A 562 16.34 17.15 -33.78
CA SER A 562 15.57 18.09 -32.98
C SER A 562 14.75 17.41 -31.88
N LEU A 563 15.02 17.78 -30.63
CA LEU A 563 14.21 17.40 -29.47
C LEU A 563 13.08 18.43 -29.18
N THR A 564 13.07 19.56 -29.89
CA THR A 564 12.11 20.67 -29.72
C THR A 564 11.08 20.75 -30.84
N THR A 565 11.17 19.88 -31.84
CA THR A 565 10.20 19.76 -32.95
C THR A 565 8.80 19.38 -32.47
N SER A 566 7.77 19.86 -33.18
CA SER A 566 6.38 19.43 -32.99
C SER A 566 6.02 18.17 -33.78
N ASP A 567 6.95 17.61 -34.56
CA ASP A 567 6.79 16.32 -35.24
C ASP A 567 7.28 15.19 -34.33
N GLU A 568 6.34 14.44 -33.74
CA GLU A 568 6.64 13.34 -32.80
C GLU A 568 7.55 12.26 -33.42
N SER A 569 7.54 12.08 -34.76
CA SER A 569 8.38 11.08 -35.42
C SER A 569 9.84 11.52 -35.54
N VAL A 570 10.08 12.82 -35.76
CA VAL A 570 11.43 13.42 -35.72
C VAL A 570 11.92 13.56 -34.27
N PHE A 571 11.01 13.86 -33.34
CA PHE A 571 11.31 13.88 -31.89
C PHE A 571 11.76 12.50 -31.40
N GLN A 572 10.99 11.44 -31.68
CA GLN A 572 11.33 10.08 -31.26
C GLN A 572 12.65 9.62 -31.89
N ALA A 573 12.84 9.78 -33.21
CA ALA A 573 14.09 9.42 -33.87
C ALA A 573 15.31 10.22 -33.33
N SER A 574 15.10 11.46 -32.86
CA SER A 574 16.14 12.24 -32.19
C SER A 574 16.43 11.70 -30.79
N MET A 575 15.40 11.33 -30.03
CA MET A 575 15.51 10.73 -28.69
C MET A 575 16.18 9.35 -28.73
N ASP A 576 15.88 8.53 -29.74
CA ASP A 576 16.56 7.28 -30.07
C ASP A 576 18.06 7.51 -30.32
N ALA A 577 18.42 8.57 -31.06
CA ALA A 577 19.81 8.93 -31.31
C ALA A 577 20.55 9.42 -30.04
N VAL A 578 19.89 10.14 -29.13
CA VAL A 578 20.46 10.47 -27.80
C VAL A 578 20.74 9.19 -27.02
N SER A 579 19.77 8.29 -26.97
CA SER A 579 19.85 7.02 -26.26
C SER A 579 20.99 6.14 -26.80
N ALA A 580 21.05 5.91 -28.12
CA ALA A 580 22.12 5.17 -28.77
C ALA A 580 23.51 5.79 -28.54
N PHE A 581 23.64 7.12 -28.58
CA PHE A 581 24.89 7.80 -28.26
C PHE A 581 25.30 7.60 -26.79
N SER A 582 24.32 7.66 -25.87
CA SER A 582 24.57 7.49 -24.43
C SER A 582 25.05 6.06 -24.11
N VAL A 583 24.47 5.05 -24.76
CA VAL A 583 24.86 3.63 -24.70
C VAL A 583 26.23 3.38 -25.34
N MET A 584 26.54 4.01 -26.47
CA MET A 584 27.83 3.87 -27.17
C MET A 584 29.00 4.47 -26.38
N THR A 585 28.73 5.43 -25.49
CA THR A 585 29.75 6.28 -24.83
C THR A 585 29.80 6.13 -23.31
N ASP A 586 29.14 5.10 -22.76
CA ASP A 586 29.06 4.78 -21.32
C ASP A 586 28.41 5.85 -20.42
N GLY A 587 27.64 6.76 -21.02
CA GLY A 587 26.81 7.75 -20.33
C GLY A 587 26.95 9.21 -20.80
N LEU A 588 27.72 9.52 -21.86
CA LEU A 588 27.82 10.89 -22.36
C LEU A 588 26.50 11.30 -23.04
N LEU A 589 26.04 12.52 -22.78
CA LEU A 589 24.89 13.09 -23.48
C LEU A 589 25.27 13.50 -24.90
N HIS A 590 24.34 13.30 -25.83
CA HIS A 590 24.46 13.86 -27.17
C HIS A 590 24.55 15.40 -27.08
N PRO A 591 25.47 16.08 -27.78
CA PRO A 591 25.68 17.52 -27.63
C PRO A 591 24.39 18.36 -27.80
N GLU A 592 23.61 18.04 -28.84
CA GLU A 592 22.32 18.70 -29.11
C GLU A 592 21.25 18.42 -28.04
N ALA A 593 21.38 17.33 -27.27
CA ALA A 593 20.49 17.06 -26.14
C ALA A 593 20.71 18.02 -24.98
N LYS A 594 21.92 18.56 -24.81
CA LYS A 594 22.23 19.52 -23.75
C LYS A 594 21.32 20.75 -23.79
N ILE A 595 20.90 21.17 -24.99
CA ILE A 595 19.98 22.30 -25.20
C ILE A 595 18.62 22.06 -24.53
N ILE A 596 18.06 20.85 -24.57
CA ILE A 596 16.74 20.61 -23.93
C ILE A 596 16.83 20.52 -22.41
N PHE A 597 17.97 20.06 -21.88
CA PHE A 597 18.24 20.06 -20.44
C PHE A 597 18.49 21.47 -19.88
N GLU A 598 19.32 22.29 -20.54
CA GLU A 598 19.54 23.70 -20.18
C GLU A 598 18.26 24.53 -20.21
N ASN A 599 17.31 24.19 -21.09
CA ASN A 599 16.01 24.84 -21.21
C ASN A 599 14.89 24.11 -20.45
N ALA A 600 15.15 23.02 -19.72
CA ALA A 600 14.11 22.22 -19.08
C ALA A 600 13.26 23.06 -18.10
N ILE A 601 13.88 24.03 -17.41
CA ILE A 601 13.26 24.96 -16.45
C ILE A 601 12.35 26.03 -17.12
N ALA A 602 12.33 26.13 -18.46
CA ALA A 602 11.61 27.18 -19.18
C ALA A 602 10.08 27.00 -19.18
N THR A 603 9.57 25.84 -19.61
CA THR A 603 8.13 25.54 -19.73
C THR A 603 7.79 24.11 -19.31
N PRO A 604 6.51 23.80 -19.01
CA PRO A 604 6.03 22.43 -18.80
C PRO A 604 6.39 21.48 -19.95
N GLU A 605 6.36 21.96 -21.20
CA GLU A 605 6.66 21.13 -22.37
C GLU A 605 8.16 20.85 -22.52
N THR A 606 9.03 21.83 -22.27
CA THR A 606 10.49 21.59 -22.28
C THR A 606 10.91 20.68 -21.14
N ALA A 607 10.26 20.80 -19.98
CA ALA A 607 10.49 19.91 -18.85
C ALA A 607 10.04 18.47 -19.13
N ASP A 608 8.84 18.26 -19.68
CA ASP A 608 8.35 16.93 -20.07
C ASP A 608 9.26 16.28 -21.11
N ARG A 609 9.59 16.99 -22.20
CA ARG A 609 10.50 16.49 -23.23
C ARG A 609 11.90 16.15 -22.66
N ALA A 610 12.46 17.00 -21.80
CA ALA A 610 13.73 16.72 -21.14
C ALA A 610 13.64 15.47 -20.23
N MET A 611 12.55 15.33 -19.46
CA MET A 611 12.31 14.16 -18.62
C MET A 611 12.19 12.87 -19.46
N ARG A 612 11.47 12.90 -20.59
CA ARG A 612 11.38 11.75 -21.51
C ARG A 612 12.74 11.34 -22.08
N VAL A 613 13.54 12.32 -22.52
CA VAL A 613 14.90 12.08 -23.07
C VAL A 613 15.84 11.52 -21.99
N MET A 614 15.76 12.03 -20.76
CA MET A 614 16.46 11.44 -19.61
C MET A 614 16.04 9.99 -19.38
N GLY A 615 14.73 9.73 -19.40
CA GLY A 615 14.17 8.40 -19.20
C GLY A 615 14.65 7.37 -20.21
N GLN A 616 14.54 7.67 -21.50
CA GLN A 616 14.98 6.73 -22.55
C GLN A 616 16.51 6.54 -22.55
N ALA A 617 17.29 7.58 -22.23
CA ALA A 617 18.73 7.45 -22.10
C ALA A 617 19.13 6.61 -20.87
N MET A 618 18.59 6.90 -19.69
CA MET A 618 18.84 6.14 -18.46
C MET A 618 18.39 4.67 -18.60
N SER A 619 17.21 4.43 -19.17
CA SER A 619 16.70 3.08 -19.43
C SER A 619 17.64 2.30 -20.35
N ALA A 620 18.18 2.92 -21.41
CA ALA A 620 19.10 2.25 -22.32
C ALA A 620 20.51 2.03 -21.72
N ILE A 621 21.02 2.96 -20.91
CA ILE A 621 22.24 2.74 -20.10
C ILE A 621 22.01 1.57 -19.13
N ARG A 622 20.84 1.48 -18.49
CA ARG A 622 20.45 0.37 -17.60
C ARG A 622 20.34 -0.97 -18.36
N SER A 623 19.84 -0.98 -19.59
CA SER A 623 19.84 -2.18 -20.44
C SER A 623 21.25 -2.63 -20.85
N LYS A 624 22.23 -1.73 -20.90
CA LYS A 624 23.65 -2.08 -21.09
C LYS A 624 24.30 -2.61 -19.81
N PHE A 625 23.90 -2.08 -18.65
CA PHE A 625 24.48 -2.40 -17.33
C PHE A 625 23.39 -2.88 -16.34
N PRO A 626 22.74 -4.04 -16.57
CA PRO A 626 21.55 -4.46 -15.80
C PRO A 626 21.83 -4.78 -14.33
N GLU A 627 23.08 -5.07 -13.97
CA GLU A 627 23.53 -5.34 -12.59
C GLU A 627 24.08 -4.09 -11.88
N GLU A 628 24.29 -2.96 -12.58
CA GLU A 628 24.64 -1.71 -11.90
C GLU A 628 23.43 -1.14 -11.14
N ARG A 629 23.68 -0.72 -9.90
CA ARG A 629 22.65 -0.05 -9.09
C ARG A 629 22.23 1.26 -9.73
N GLU A 630 20.95 1.61 -9.53
CA GLU A 630 20.34 2.83 -10.08
C GLU A 630 21.12 4.11 -9.74
N ASP A 631 21.76 4.20 -8.57
CA ASP A 631 22.57 5.35 -8.18
C ASP A 631 23.83 5.55 -9.05
N PHE A 632 24.39 4.48 -9.62
CA PHE A 632 25.49 4.56 -10.60
C PHE A 632 24.98 4.89 -12.01
N ILE A 633 23.87 4.30 -12.45
CA ILE A 633 23.21 4.64 -13.73
C ILE A 633 22.86 6.14 -13.76
N GLN A 634 22.25 6.64 -12.69
CA GLN A 634 21.99 8.07 -12.48
C GLN A 634 23.29 8.89 -12.50
N ALA A 635 24.34 8.46 -11.78
CA ALA A 635 25.60 9.21 -11.72
C ALA A 635 26.28 9.34 -13.09
N ARG A 636 26.25 8.29 -13.93
CA ARG A 636 26.74 8.33 -15.32
C ARG A 636 26.00 9.39 -16.13
N PHE A 637 24.66 9.32 -16.17
CA PHE A 637 23.83 10.26 -16.92
C PHE A 637 23.99 11.71 -16.45
N TYR A 638 24.00 11.95 -15.14
CA TYR A 638 24.11 13.31 -14.58
C TYR A 638 25.51 13.91 -14.72
N GLN A 639 26.55 13.15 -15.10
CA GLN A 639 27.95 13.60 -15.13
C GLN A 639 28.21 14.84 -16.02
N GLN A 640 27.36 15.09 -17.01
CA GLN A 640 27.51 16.21 -17.97
C GLN A 640 26.53 17.38 -17.76
N LEU A 641 25.62 17.27 -16.80
CA LEU A 641 24.64 18.31 -16.48
C LEU A 641 25.14 19.19 -15.32
N ASP A 642 24.66 20.43 -15.25
CA ASP A 642 24.93 21.30 -14.12
C ASP A 642 24.06 20.94 -12.91
N MET A 643 24.52 21.31 -11.71
CA MET A 643 23.83 20.97 -10.46
C MET A 643 22.40 21.51 -10.35
N ASP A 644 22.08 22.65 -10.97
CA ASP A 644 20.76 23.26 -10.87
C ASP A 644 19.76 22.51 -11.79
N THR A 645 20.22 22.08 -12.96
CA THR A 645 19.49 21.16 -13.85
C THR A 645 19.33 19.78 -13.22
N ILE A 646 20.34 19.24 -12.54
CA ILE A 646 20.26 17.95 -11.82
C ILE A 646 19.26 18.04 -10.64
N GLU A 647 19.32 19.11 -9.84
CA GLU A 647 18.35 19.37 -8.77
C GLU A 647 16.93 19.52 -9.33
N PHE A 648 16.76 20.19 -10.48
CA PHE A 648 15.48 20.31 -11.16
C PHE A 648 14.93 18.97 -11.65
N LEU A 649 15.71 18.18 -12.41
CA LEU A 649 15.26 16.89 -12.96
C LEU A 649 14.90 15.90 -11.85
N ARG A 650 15.73 15.80 -10.79
CA ARG A 650 15.43 14.97 -9.61
C ARG A 650 14.18 15.45 -8.85
N SER A 651 13.89 16.75 -8.87
CA SER A 651 12.65 17.28 -8.32
C SER A 651 11.44 16.96 -9.22
N ALA A 652 11.56 17.16 -10.53
CA ALA A 652 10.51 16.89 -11.50
C ALA A 652 10.12 15.40 -11.53
N ASP A 653 11.09 14.53 -11.30
CA ASP A 653 10.87 13.10 -11.11
C ASP A 653 10.04 12.79 -9.86
N ARG A 654 10.45 13.32 -8.70
CA ARG A 654 9.89 12.95 -7.39
C ARG A 654 8.59 13.67 -7.03
N VAL A 655 8.42 14.93 -7.45
CA VAL A 655 7.30 15.80 -7.06
C VAL A 655 6.47 16.37 -8.22
N GLY A 656 6.78 15.95 -9.45
CA GLY A 656 6.10 16.39 -10.67
C GLY A 656 6.71 17.64 -11.29
N ILE A 657 6.58 17.72 -12.62
CA ILE A 657 7.15 18.77 -13.48
C ILE A 657 6.66 20.17 -13.09
N GLU A 658 5.37 20.32 -12.81
CA GLU A 658 4.76 21.61 -12.48
C GLU A 658 5.31 22.16 -11.16
N THR A 659 5.42 21.29 -10.15
CA THR A 659 6.01 21.59 -8.84
C THR A 659 7.47 22.01 -8.96
N ALA A 660 8.25 21.28 -9.78
CA ALA A 660 9.67 21.55 -9.98
C ALA A 660 9.92 22.84 -10.78
N LEU A 661 9.09 23.12 -11.80
CA LEU A 661 9.16 24.37 -12.57
C LEU A 661 8.82 25.57 -11.72
N GLU A 662 7.73 25.47 -10.95
CA GLU A 662 7.37 26.47 -9.96
C GLU A 662 8.54 26.80 -9.03
N ALA A 663 9.25 25.79 -8.52
CA ALA A 663 10.40 25.97 -7.64
C ALA A 663 11.60 26.62 -8.37
N ALA A 664 12.01 26.06 -9.51
CA ALA A 664 13.21 26.49 -10.23
C ALA A 664 13.09 27.89 -10.87
N GLN A 665 11.87 28.35 -11.17
CA GLN A 665 11.64 29.72 -11.67
C GLN A 665 11.84 30.80 -10.60
N LEU A 666 11.85 30.45 -9.30
CA LEU A 666 12.10 31.41 -8.22
C LEU A 666 13.52 31.29 -7.61
N THR A 667 14.18 30.13 -7.67
CA THR A 667 15.61 30.01 -7.25
C THR A 667 16.55 30.88 -8.09
N LYS A 668 16.28 31.09 -9.40
CA LYS A 668 17.03 32.04 -10.26
C LYS A 668 17.07 33.48 -9.74
N ASN A 669 16.23 33.84 -8.76
CA ASN A 669 16.17 35.18 -8.16
C ASN A 669 16.68 35.24 -6.71
N MET A 670 17.14 34.14 -6.10
CA MET A 670 17.52 34.11 -4.68
C MET A 670 18.88 33.46 -4.40
N ASN A 671 19.63 34.11 -3.51
CA ASN A 671 21.00 33.77 -3.20
C ASN A 671 21.06 32.62 -2.17
N ARG A 672 21.55 31.43 -2.56
CA ARG A 672 21.54 30.18 -1.75
C ARG A 672 22.07 30.33 -0.32
N GLY A 673 22.99 31.27 -0.07
CA GLY A 673 23.51 31.56 1.29
C GLY A 673 22.50 32.22 2.25
N ALA A 674 21.36 32.71 1.77
CA ALA A 674 20.34 33.34 2.60
C ALA A 674 19.49 32.32 3.38
N THR A 675 19.30 31.10 2.85
CA THR A 675 18.27 30.16 3.37
C THR A 675 18.55 29.68 4.79
N ALA A 676 19.80 29.35 5.12
CA ALA A 676 20.19 28.91 6.46
C ALA A 676 19.98 30.01 7.51
N ASN A 677 20.32 31.26 7.17
CA ASN A 677 20.10 32.41 8.04
C ASN A 677 18.60 32.75 8.15
N PHE A 678 17.84 32.64 7.04
CA PHE A 678 16.42 32.97 7.02
C PHE A 678 15.57 32.08 7.92
N ALA A 679 15.87 30.79 8.00
CA ALA A 679 15.21 29.88 8.93
C ALA A 679 15.45 30.33 10.39
N ALA A 680 16.71 30.57 10.75
CA ALA A 680 17.11 30.97 12.10
C ALA A 680 16.58 32.36 12.51
N ASP A 681 16.65 33.35 11.62
CA ASP A 681 16.21 34.73 11.87
C ASP A 681 14.69 34.86 12.00
N LYS A 682 13.90 34.05 11.27
CA LYS A 682 12.43 34.19 11.21
C LYS A 682 11.68 33.24 12.14
N TYR A 683 12.17 32.00 12.33
CA TYR A 683 11.47 30.97 13.11
C TYR A 683 12.17 30.62 14.43
N GLY A 684 13.28 31.30 14.74
CA GLY A 684 14.11 31.05 15.91
C GLY A 684 15.28 30.10 15.61
N ALA A 685 16.23 30.03 16.54
CA ALA A 685 17.49 29.28 16.39
C ALA A 685 17.32 27.75 16.56
N THR A 686 16.28 27.18 15.96
CA THR A 686 16.09 25.75 15.73
C THR A 686 16.84 25.36 14.45
N ASP A 687 17.42 24.16 14.40
CA ASP A 687 18.01 23.67 13.16
C ASP A 687 16.93 23.36 12.10
N ALA A 688 17.35 23.29 10.84
CA ALA A 688 16.42 23.15 9.70
C ALA A 688 15.72 21.78 9.64
N ASP A 689 16.21 20.77 10.35
CA ASP A 689 15.67 19.42 10.39
C ASP A 689 14.68 19.28 11.55
N THR A 690 14.98 19.89 12.72
CA THR A 690 13.99 20.06 13.79
C THR A 690 12.82 20.93 13.31
N LEU A 691 13.07 22.06 12.61
CA LEU A 691 11.99 22.88 12.03
C LEU A 691 11.18 22.10 10.98
N PHE A 692 11.81 21.21 10.20
CA PHE A 692 11.11 20.30 9.29
C PHE A 692 10.23 19.31 10.05
N ASN A 693 10.76 18.63 11.07
CA ASN A 693 10.05 17.62 11.86
C ASN A 693 8.84 18.24 12.58
N ASP A 694 9.01 19.40 13.23
CA ASP A 694 7.92 20.13 13.91
C ASP A 694 6.84 20.57 12.91
N THR A 695 7.25 21.08 11.75
CA THR A 695 6.32 21.50 10.69
C THR A 695 5.58 20.31 10.08
N PHE A 696 6.26 19.17 9.91
CA PHE A 696 5.65 17.92 9.46
C PHE A 696 4.58 17.45 10.45
N ALA A 697 4.92 17.40 11.75
CA ALA A 697 3.99 17.02 12.82
C ALA A 697 2.75 17.93 12.90
N GLN A 698 2.90 19.24 12.70
CA GLN A 698 1.77 20.19 12.68
C GLN A 698 0.99 20.16 11.35
N ALA A 699 1.61 19.77 10.25
CA ALA A 699 0.93 19.63 8.95
C ALA A 699 -0.06 18.46 8.92
N ILE A 700 0.30 17.35 9.57
CA ILE A 700 -0.55 16.15 9.69
C ILE A 700 -1.62 16.27 10.78
N GLU A 701 -1.45 17.18 11.74
CA GLU A 701 -2.38 17.35 12.86
C GLU A 701 -3.81 17.68 12.39
N GLY A 702 -4.79 16.98 12.97
CA GLY A 702 -6.22 17.13 12.66
C GLY A 702 -6.68 16.60 11.29
N LYS A 703 -5.77 16.26 10.38
CA LYS A 703 -6.05 15.64 9.07
C LYS A 703 -5.12 14.45 8.86
N GLY A 704 -5.51 13.29 9.40
CA GLY A 704 -4.76 12.03 9.33
C GLY A 704 -4.17 11.82 7.94
N PHE A 705 -2.84 11.66 7.91
CA PHE A 705 -1.97 11.98 6.78
C PHE A 705 -2.38 11.32 5.46
N PHE A 706 -2.85 10.08 5.52
CA PHE A 706 -3.29 9.35 4.32
C PHE A 706 -4.42 10.02 3.54
N LYS A 707 -5.22 10.90 4.17
CA LYS A 707 -6.25 11.67 3.46
C LYS A 707 -5.70 12.72 2.49
N PHE A 708 -4.38 13.00 2.51
CA PHE A 708 -3.70 13.77 1.47
C PHE A 708 -3.28 12.90 0.26
N PHE A 709 -3.23 11.58 0.40
CA PHE A 709 -2.75 10.61 -0.59
C PHE A 709 -3.91 9.82 -1.23
N GLN A 710 -4.81 9.28 -0.41
CA GLN A 710 -6.03 8.56 -0.76
C GLN A 710 -7.16 9.01 0.19
N PRO A 711 -8.13 9.82 -0.26
CA PRO A 711 -9.24 10.28 0.60
C PRO A 711 -10.13 9.15 1.12
N ASN A 712 -10.23 8.05 0.37
CA ASN A 712 -11.18 6.95 0.55
C ASN A 712 -10.48 5.61 0.89
N ILE A 713 -9.61 5.62 1.91
CA ILE A 713 -9.02 4.39 2.48
C ILE A 713 -10.06 3.64 3.33
N SER A 714 -10.12 2.30 3.26
CA SER A 714 -11.07 1.51 4.05
C SER A 714 -10.70 1.46 5.54
N PRO A 715 -11.64 1.14 6.45
CA PRO A 715 -11.31 0.90 7.86
C PRO A 715 -10.23 -0.18 8.06
N GLU A 716 -10.29 -1.23 7.24
CA GLU A 716 -9.39 -2.37 7.23
C GLU A 716 -7.98 -1.95 6.77
N ASP A 717 -7.86 -1.28 5.61
CA ASP A 717 -6.61 -0.71 5.11
C ASP A 717 -5.95 0.20 6.16
N ASN A 718 -6.75 1.09 6.75
CA ASN A 718 -6.29 2.03 7.77
C ASN A 718 -5.74 1.28 8.99
N GLN A 719 -6.36 0.17 9.40
CA GLN A 719 -5.87 -0.69 10.47
C GLN A 719 -4.59 -1.46 10.08
N MET A 720 -4.40 -1.82 8.81
CA MET A 720 -3.15 -2.42 8.32
C MET A 720 -2.01 -1.38 8.23
N LEU A 721 -2.30 -0.15 7.83
CA LEU A 721 -1.37 0.98 7.88
C LEU A 721 -0.87 1.27 9.32
N TYR A 722 -1.75 1.21 10.33
CA TYR A 722 -1.30 1.28 11.74
C TYR A 722 -0.42 0.09 12.15
N GLN A 723 -0.65 -1.11 11.62
CA GLN A 723 0.19 -2.29 11.89
C GLN A 723 1.58 -2.19 11.22
N MET A 724 1.67 -1.68 9.99
CA MET A 724 2.95 -1.39 9.33
C MET A 724 3.79 -0.41 10.17
N ALA A 725 3.16 0.66 10.67
CA ALA A 725 3.82 1.62 11.54
C ALA A 725 4.39 0.97 12.82
N ALA A 726 3.57 0.14 13.48
CA ALA A 726 3.98 -0.58 14.67
C ALA A 726 5.13 -1.57 14.42
N ARG A 727 5.13 -2.27 13.27
CA ARG A 727 6.25 -3.14 12.84
C ARG A 727 7.54 -2.33 12.62
N ALA A 728 7.45 -1.11 12.10
CA ALA A 728 8.56 -0.18 11.95
C ALA A 728 9.00 0.50 13.27
N GLY A 729 8.43 0.09 14.42
CA GLY A 729 8.73 0.67 15.74
C GLY A 729 8.14 2.06 15.98
N GLN A 730 7.28 2.56 15.07
CA GLN A 730 6.68 3.89 15.14
C GLN A 730 5.24 3.81 15.65
N ARG A 731 4.80 4.85 16.38
CA ARG A 731 3.47 4.88 17.00
C ARG A 731 2.33 5.20 16.01
N ASN A 732 2.68 5.73 14.85
CA ASN A 732 1.75 6.19 13.82
C ASN A 732 2.44 6.14 12.45
N ILE A 733 1.66 5.98 11.39
CA ILE A 733 2.23 5.75 10.05
C ILE A 733 2.89 7.01 9.46
N GLU A 734 2.55 8.20 9.94
CA GLU A 734 3.31 9.41 9.60
C GLU A 734 4.76 9.34 10.06
N GLY A 735 4.99 8.83 11.29
CA GLY A 735 6.33 8.57 11.79
C GLY A 735 7.07 7.50 11.00
N ALA A 736 6.35 6.49 10.47
CA ALA A 736 6.93 5.46 9.61
C ALA A 736 7.30 6.00 8.22
N PHE A 737 6.47 6.86 7.62
CA PHE A 737 6.71 7.46 6.30
C PHE A 737 7.97 8.33 6.26
N ILE A 738 8.29 9.06 7.34
CA ILE A 738 9.56 9.81 7.47
C ILE A 738 10.66 9.03 8.22
N ALA A 739 10.42 7.78 8.63
CA ALA A 739 11.48 6.90 9.09
C ALA A 739 12.26 6.27 7.91
N ASP A 740 11.64 6.17 6.73
CA ASP A 740 12.36 5.87 5.49
C ASP A 740 13.29 7.05 5.11
N PRO A 741 14.61 6.84 4.98
CA PRO A 741 15.54 7.93 4.70
C PRO A 741 15.36 8.61 3.34
N TYR A 742 14.93 7.87 2.32
CA TYR A 742 14.77 8.36 0.95
C TYR A 742 13.50 9.20 0.82
N ILE A 743 12.39 8.73 1.41
CA ILE A 743 11.12 9.45 1.48
C ILE A 743 11.31 10.72 2.32
N LYS A 744 11.92 10.64 3.51
CA LYS A 744 12.22 11.83 4.32
C LYS A 744 13.02 12.86 3.50
N MET A 745 14.12 12.45 2.89
CA MET A 745 14.96 13.35 2.08
C MET A 745 14.23 13.98 0.89
N ALA A 746 13.27 13.27 0.28
CA ALA A 746 12.44 13.82 -0.80
C ALA A 746 11.42 14.86 -0.30
N VAL A 747 10.69 14.57 0.78
CA VAL A 747 9.74 15.51 1.40
C VAL A 747 10.48 16.75 1.92
N GLU A 748 11.59 16.55 2.61
CA GLU A 748 12.40 17.58 3.21
C GLU A 748 13.06 18.49 2.17
N GLY A 749 13.61 17.93 1.09
CA GLY A 749 14.16 18.71 -0.02
C GLY A 749 13.10 19.58 -0.70
N ALA A 750 11.92 19.03 -1.00
CA ALA A 750 10.82 19.77 -1.62
C ALA A 750 10.25 20.86 -0.69
N TRP A 751 10.13 20.59 0.61
CA TRP A 751 9.67 21.56 1.61
C TRP A 751 10.70 22.68 1.85
N LYS A 752 11.99 22.34 2.02
CA LYS A 752 13.08 23.33 2.13
C LYS A 752 13.11 24.22 0.90
N SER A 753 13.02 23.65 -0.32
CA SER A 753 12.92 24.37 -1.59
C SER A 753 11.73 25.35 -1.64
N HIS A 754 10.53 24.89 -1.28
CA HIS A 754 9.33 25.73 -1.29
C HIS A 754 9.36 26.81 -0.17
N LEU A 755 10.01 26.60 0.97
CA LEU A 755 10.17 27.64 1.99
C LEU A 755 11.21 28.71 1.62
N MET A 756 12.14 28.44 0.71
CA MET A 756 12.98 29.50 0.14
C MET A 756 12.16 30.48 -0.73
N LYS A 757 10.91 30.14 -1.11
CA LYS A 757 10.43 30.40 -2.48
C LYS A 757 9.83 31.79 -2.75
N TYR A 758 8.83 32.39 -2.10
CA TYR A 758 7.90 32.12 -0.99
C TYR A 758 8.36 32.14 0.50
N PRO A 759 9.32 32.99 0.94
CA PRO A 759 9.67 33.17 2.37
C PRO A 759 8.53 33.68 3.29
N GLN A 760 7.38 34.09 2.73
CA GLN A 760 6.18 34.50 3.49
C GLN A 760 5.08 33.42 3.56
N ALA A 761 5.29 32.24 2.97
CA ALA A 761 4.37 31.12 3.15
C ALA A 761 4.40 30.62 4.61
N GLU A 762 3.26 30.10 5.08
CA GLU A 762 3.22 29.37 6.35
C GLU A 762 3.90 28.00 6.15
N PRO A 763 4.91 27.64 6.97
CA PRO A 763 5.59 26.34 6.87
C PRO A 763 4.64 25.14 6.81
N ILE A 764 3.56 25.19 7.59
CA ILE A 764 2.54 24.15 7.72
C ILE A 764 1.72 24.01 6.42
N ALA A 765 1.26 25.12 5.84
CA ALA A 765 0.58 25.12 4.53
C ALA A 765 1.51 24.64 3.40
N THR A 766 2.78 25.08 3.40
CA THR A 766 3.79 24.62 2.44
C THR A 766 4.04 23.12 2.55
N MET A 767 4.16 22.58 3.77
CA MET A 767 4.28 21.13 4.00
C MET A 767 3.04 20.38 3.50
N ARG A 768 1.83 20.87 3.79
CA ARG A 768 0.57 20.28 3.27
C ARG A 768 0.52 20.29 1.73
N SER A 769 1.07 21.31 1.07
CA SER A 769 1.21 21.34 -0.40
C SER A 769 2.18 20.27 -0.88
N VAL A 770 3.38 20.20 -0.29
CA VAL A 770 4.43 19.23 -0.68
C VAL A 770 3.96 17.79 -0.47
N LEU A 771 3.29 17.49 0.64
CA LEU A 771 2.70 16.17 0.89
C LEU A 771 1.57 15.84 -0.10
N GLY A 772 0.73 16.81 -0.45
CA GLY A 772 -0.29 16.65 -1.50
C GLY A 772 0.29 16.51 -2.92
N GLN A 773 1.49 17.02 -3.18
CA GLN A 773 2.20 16.92 -4.47
C GLN A 773 2.95 15.60 -4.59
N ILE A 774 3.73 15.21 -3.57
CA ILE A 774 4.34 13.88 -3.45
C ILE A 774 3.25 12.81 -3.49
N GLY A 775 2.15 13.03 -2.78
CA GLY A 775 0.99 12.16 -2.78
C GLY A 775 0.23 12.06 -4.12
N LYS A 776 0.66 12.73 -5.20
CA LYS A 776 0.20 12.42 -6.57
C LYS A 776 0.95 11.21 -7.16
N ARG A 777 2.26 11.08 -6.88
CA ARG A 777 3.16 10.05 -7.42
C ARG A 777 3.55 8.96 -6.43
N MET A 778 3.32 9.16 -5.14
CA MET A 778 3.53 8.15 -4.08
C MET A 778 2.18 7.78 -3.48
N GLY A 779 1.99 6.49 -3.16
CA GLY A 779 0.82 6.01 -2.42
C GLY A 779 1.00 4.57 -1.99
N VAL A 780 -0.09 3.97 -1.48
CA VAL A 780 -0.10 2.55 -1.13
C VAL A 780 -0.91 1.72 -2.13
N GLN A 781 -0.45 0.51 -2.35
CA GLN A 781 -1.07 -0.55 -3.16
C GLN A 781 -1.13 -1.81 -2.29
N GLU A 782 -2.17 -2.63 -2.45
CA GLU A 782 -2.23 -3.94 -1.79
C GLU A 782 -1.34 -4.92 -2.57
N ASN A 783 -0.45 -5.63 -1.88
CA ASN A 783 0.36 -6.68 -2.49
C ASN A 783 -0.53 -7.92 -2.72
N PRO A 784 -0.74 -8.37 -3.97
CA PRO A 784 -1.70 -9.43 -4.28
C PRO A 784 -1.37 -10.81 -3.69
N GLU A 785 -0.16 -11.05 -3.19
CA GLU A 785 0.24 -12.33 -2.61
C GLU A 785 0.07 -12.40 -1.09
N THR A 786 0.27 -11.28 -0.39
CA THR A 786 0.27 -11.22 1.07
C THR A 786 -0.98 -10.55 1.64
N GLY A 787 -1.69 -9.76 0.83
CA GLY A 787 -2.73 -8.83 1.29
C GLY A 787 -2.17 -7.66 2.11
N GLU A 788 -0.84 -7.53 2.23
CA GLU A 788 -0.23 -6.42 2.96
C GLU A 788 -0.06 -5.20 2.06
N LEU A 789 -0.31 -4.02 2.61
CA LEU A 789 -0.10 -2.77 1.89
C LEU A 789 1.40 -2.47 1.73
N GLU A 790 1.78 -2.04 0.54
CA GLU A 790 3.15 -1.63 0.18
C GLU A 790 3.15 -0.20 -0.37
N PHE A 791 4.21 0.56 -0.10
CA PHE A 791 4.41 1.89 -0.67
C PHE A 791 5.04 1.77 -2.05
N VAL A 792 4.34 2.26 -3.08
CA VAL A 792 4.81 2.22 -4.46
C VAL A 792 4.77 3.59 -5.11
N ARG A 793 5.63 3.76 -6.11
CA ARG A 793 5.56 4.88 -7.06
C ARG A 793 4.45 4.60 -8.06
N ASP A 794 3.66 5.65 -8.33
CA ASP A 794 2.54 5.69 -9.26
C ASP A 794 1.59 4.46 -9.15
N PRO A 795 0.98 4.19 -7.96
CA PRO A 795 0.10 3.04 -7.74
C PRO A 795 -1.06 3.00 -8.73
N ILE A 796 -1.30 1.84 -9.36
CA ILE A 796 -2.19 1.76 -10.53
C ILE A 796 -3.63 2.17 -10.20
N LEU A 797 -4.14 1.78 -9.03
CA LEU A 797 -5.49 2.13 -8.60
C LEU A 797 -5.68 3.64 -8.52
N LYS A 798 -4.64 4.38 -8.15
CA LYS A 798 -4.67 5.84 -8.08
C LYS A 798 -4.65 6.51 -9.45
N GLN A 799 -3.83 6.02 -10.39
CA GLN A 799 -3.79 6.56 -11.75
C GLN A 799 -5.05 6.18 -12.55
N ALA A 800 -5.56 4.96 -12.37
CA ALA A 800 -6.89 4.55 -12.84
C ALA A 800 -7.99 5.48 -12.30
N GLN A 801 -7.99 5.74 -10.98
CA GLN A 801 -8.93 6.66 -10.32
C GLN A 801 -8.81 8.10 -10.83
N ALA A 802 -7.63 8.55 -11.27
CA ALA A 802 -7.46 9.85 -11.89
C ALA A 802 -8.14 9.96 -13.26
N SER A 803 -8.17 8.86 -14.05
CA SER A 803 -8.85 8.83 -15.37
C SER A 803 -10.38 9.01 -15.28
N VAL A 804 -10.97 8.68 -14.12
CA VAL A 804 -12.39 8.90 -13.79
C VAL A 804 -12.71 10.40 -13.62
N GLY A 805 -11.74 11.19 -13.15
CA GLY A 805 -11.93 12.60 -12.79
C GLY A 805 -12.89 12.80 -11.61
N ASN A 806 -13.51 13.99 -11.53
CA ASN A 806 -14.41 14.39 -10.43
C ASN A 806 -15.80 13.70 -10.46
N ALA A 807 -15.93 12.52 -11.07
CA ALA A 807 -17.23 11.88 -11.34
C ALA A 807 -17.77 11.00 -10.18
N GLY A 808 -17.33 11.24 -8.93
CA GLY A 808 -17.77 10.55 -7.69
C GLY A 808 -17.50 9.03 -7.58
N ILE A 809 -17.29 8.35 -8.71
CA ILE A 809 -17.04 6.91 -8.83
C ILE A 809 -15.69 6.59 -8.19
N THR A 810 -15.71 5.75 -7.16
CA THR A 810 -14.51 5.14 -6.58
C THR A 810 -14.28 3.80 -7.26
N LEU A 811 -13.09 3.59 -7.84
CA LEU A 811 -12.68 2.29 -8.39
C LEU A 811 -12.16 1.37 -7.29
N ILE A 812 -12.27 0.07 -7.51
CA ILE A 812 -11.63 -0.99 -6.73
C ILE A 812 -10.63 -1.77 -7.61
N PRO A 813 -9.65 -2.51 -7.05
CA PRO A 813 -8.68 -3.29 -7.85
C PRO A 813 -9.33 -4.20 -8.90
N ALA A 814 -10.47 -4.80 -8.56
CA ALA A 814 -11.24 -5.65 -9.47
C ALA A 814 -11.75 -4.92 -10.73
N ASP A 815 -11.91 -3.60 -10.74
CA ASP A 815 -12.28 -2.85 -11.96
C ASP A 815 -11.13 -2.81 -12.98
N ILE A 816 -9.88 -2.93 -12.50
CA ILE A 816 -8.65 -2.93 -13.30
C ILE A 816 -8.36 -4.35 -13.79
N ASP A 817 -8.49 -5.35 -12.90
CA ASP A 817 -8.39 -6.76 -13.26
C ASP A 817 -9.42 -7.14 -14.35
N ASN A 818 -10.65 -6.64 -14.25
CA ASN A 818 -11.67 -6.90 -15.26
C ASN A 818 -11.40 -6.18 -16.59
N ASP A 819 -10.80 -4.99 -16.60
CA ASP A 819 -10.36 -4.33 -17.86
C ASP A 819 -9.20 -5.11 -18.52
N ILE A 820 -8.25 -5.65 -17.76
CA ILE A 820 -7.24 -6.59 -18.29
C ILE A 820 -7.93 -7.82 -18.89
N LYS A 821 -8.83 -8.47 -18.16
CA LYS A 821 -9.55 -9.67 -18.64
C LYS A 821 -10.37 -9.37 -19.90
N ASP A 822 -11.06 -8.24 -19.95
CA ASP A 822 -11.81 -7.80 -21.12
C ASP A 822 -10.90 -7.59 -22.35
N ARG A 823 -9.82 -6.80 -22.19
CA ARG A 823 -8.90 -6.49 -23.29
C ARG A 823 -8.21 -7.75 -23.84
N PHE A 824 -7.76 -8.66 -22.98
CA PHE A 824 -6.95 -9.82 -23.38
C PHE A 824 -7.76 -11.09 -23.71
N LEU A 825 -8.97 -11.28 -23.15
CA LEU A 825 -9.78 -12.48 -23.42
C LEU A 825 -10.91 -12.24 -24.42
N ILE A 826 -11.39 -11.00 -24.58
CA ILE A 826 -12.57 -10.68 -25.41
C ILE A 826 -12.21 -9.75 -26.57
N ASP A 827 -11.58 -8.61 -26.28
CA ASP A 827 -11.49 -7.51 -27.25
C ASP A 827 -10.28 -7.66 -28.19
N ASN A 828 -9.16 -8.20 -27.70
CA ASN A 828 -7.93 -8.46 -28.46
C ASN A 828 -7.30 -9.85 -28.11
N PRO A 829 -7.99 -10.98 -28.33
CA PRO A 829 -7.54 -12.32 -27.93
C PRO A 829 -6.19 -12.75 -28.54
N ASN A 830 -5.81 -12.12 -29.66
CA ASN A 830 -4.55 -12.34 -30.37
C ASN A 830 -3.33 -11.79 -29.61
N LEU A 831 -3.51 -10.87 -28.63
CA LEU A 831 -2.41 -10.43 -27.75
C LEU A 831 -1.89 -11.56 -26.86
N LEU A 832 -2.67 -12.64 -26.70
CA LEU A 832 -2.27 -13.86 -26.02
C LEU A 832 -1.81 -14.97 -26.99
N ASP A 833 -1.53 -14.67 -28.27
CA ASP A 833 -1.05 -15.68 -29.22
C ASP A 833 0.44 -15.98 -28.99
N GLY A 834 0.73 -17.26 -28.72
CA GLY A 834 1.99 -17.73 -28.14
C GLY A 834 1.86 -18.14 -26.67
N MET A 835 0.84 -17.65 -25.95
CA MET A 835 0.54 -18.14 -24.60
C MET A 835 -0.29 -19.42 -24.63
N SER A 836 0.02 -20.35 -23.71
CA SER A 836 -0.71 -21.62 -23.58
C SER A 836 -2.18 -21.40 -23.17
N SER A 837 -3.08 -22.28 -23.61
CA SER A 837 -4.52 -22.21 -23.26
C SER A 837 -4.77 -22.10 -21.76
N ARG A 838 -3.96 -22.80 -20.94
CA ARG A 838 -4.01 -22.73 -19.48
C ARG A 838 -3.77 -21.31 -18.94
N VAL A 839 -2.90 -20.50 -19.55
CA VAL A 839 -2.72 -19.09 -19.13
C VAL A 839 -3.98 -18.27 -19.44
N LYS A 840 -4.66 -18.54 -20.56
CA LYS A 840 -5.95 -17.91 -20.88
C LYS A 840 -7.08 -18.35 -19.92
N GLU A 841 -7.04 -19.60 -19.44
CA GLU A 841 -7.95 -20.14 -18.42
C GLU A 841 -7.69 -19.56 -17.01
N GLU A 842 -6.44 -19.48 -16.57
CA GLU A 842 -6.06 -18.88 -15.28
C GLU A 842 -6.41 -17.38 -15.25
N LEU A 843 -6.17 -16.64 -16.35
CA LEU A 843 -6.54 -15.23 -16.45
C LEU A 843 -8.06 -15.01 -16.30
N ALA A 844 -8.90 -15.94 -16.76
CA ALA A 844 -10.34 -15.88 -16.55
C ALA A 844 -10.73 -16.05 -15.06
N LEU A 845 -9.92 -16.75 -14.27
CA LEU A 845 -10.14 -17.01 -12.84
C LEU A 845 -9.64 -15.89 -11.91
N VAL A 846 -8.85 -14.93 -12.40
CA VAL A 846 -8.42 -13.74 -11.63
C VAL A 846 -9.62 -13.02 -11.03
N GLY A 847 -9.53 -12.61 -9.77
CA GLY A 847 -10.61 -11.90 -9.07
C GLY A 847 -11.82 -12.77 -8.69
N THR A 848 -11.67 -14.11 -8.65
CA THR A 848 -12.76 -14.99 -8.19
C THR A 848 -12.91 -14.95 -6.66
N PRO A 849 -14.13 -14.77 -6.08
CA PRO A 849 -14.28 -14.42 -4.65
C PRO A 849 -13.93 -15.49 -3.63
N SER A 850 -13.56 -16.71 -4.04
CA SER A 850 -13.36 -17.84 -3.12
C SER A 850 -11.98 -17.90 -2.48
N GLY A 851 -11.00 -17.11 -2.96
CA GLY A 851 -9.58 -17.14 -2.54
C GLY A 851 -8.83 -18.43 -2.89
N ILE A 852 -9.57 -19.52 -3.07
CA ILE A 852 -9.12 -20.86 -3.40
C ILE A 852 -9.94 -21.36 -4.60
N ILE A 853 -9.29 -21.94 -5.61
CA ILE A 853 -9.95 -22.59 -6.76
C ILE A 853 -10.13 -24.11 -6.54
N ALA A 854 -10.89 -24.76 -7.43
CA ALA A 854 -11.14 -26.19 -7.37
C ALA A 854 -9.83 -27.01 -7.32
N GLY A 855 -9.64 -27.75 -6.23
CA GLY A 855 -8.39 -28.48 -5.96
C GLY A 855 -7.52 -27.91 -4.83
N GLY A 856 -7.95 -26.84 -4.15
CA GLY A 856 -7.26 -26.33 -2.95
C GLY A 856 -6.08 -25.40 -3.23
N ARG A 857 -6.01 -24.83 -4.44
CA ARG A 857 -4.95 -23.91 -4.89
C ARG A 857 -5.39 -22.45 -4.74
N PRO A 858 -4.47 -21.49 -4.54
CA PRO A 858 -4.82 -20.07 -4.53
C PRO A 858 -5.44 -19.61 -5.85
N VAL A 859 -6.25 -18.56 -5.80
CA VAL A 859 -6.74 -17.84 -6.99
C VAL A 859 -5.56 -17.13 -7.68
N PRO A 860 -5.46 -17.14 -9.02
CA PRO A 860 -4.42 -16.40 -9.74
C PRO A 860 -4.61 -14.88 -9.59
N THR A 861 -3.50 -14.14 -9.54
CA THR A 861 -3.47 -12.70 -9.24
C THR A 861 -2.75 -11.89 -10.32
N LEU A 862 -3.06 -10.59 -10.42
CA LEU A 862 -2.38 -9.64 -11.31
C LEU A 862 -1.54 -8.67 -10.50
N HIS A 863 -0.29 -8.52 -10.91
CA HIS A 863 0.68 -7.59 -10.35
C HIS A 863 0.93 -6.45 -11.34
N TYR A 864 0.86 -5.22 -10.85
CA TYR A 864 0.97 -4.01 -11.65
C TYR A 864 2.23 -3.25 -11.24
N ILE A 865 3.27 -3.35 -12.08
CA ILE A 865 4.57 -2.73 -11.85
C ILE A 865 4.62 -1.45 -12.68
N ALA A 866 4.72 -0.29 -12.04
CA ALA A 866 4.83 0.99 -12.74
C ALA A 866 6.16 1.06 -13.51
N ASN A 867 6.08 1.38 -14.79
CA ASN A 867 7.25 1.62 -15.63
C ASN A 867 7.88 3.00 -15.30
N GLU A 868 9.15 3.18 -15.66
CA GLU A 868 9.90 4.42 -15.47
C GLU A 868 9.43 5.56 -16.42
N ASN A 869 8.20 6.06 -16.21
CA ASN A 869 7.60 7.08 -17.08
C ASN A 869 7.95 8.49 -16.60
N TYR A 870 9.12 8.95 -17.02
CA TYR A 870 9.62 10.31 -16.78
C TYR A 870 8.85 11.35 -17.61
N GLY A 871 7.74 11.86 -17.04
CA GLY A 871 6.95 12.97 -17.61
C GLY A 871 5.65 12.51 -18.29
N ALA A 872 5.70 11.41 -19.03
CA ALA A 872 4.53 10.78 -19.65
C ALA A 872 3.54 10.18 -18.62
N THR A 873 2.31 9.92 -19.07
CA THR A 873 1.31 9.16 -18.29
C THR A 873 1.88 7.81 -17.86
N PRO A 874 1.76 7.39 -16.58
CA PRO A 874 2.26 6.09 -16.13
C PRO A 874 1.65 4.92 -16.92
N SER A 875 2.51 4.03 -17.38
CA SER A 875 2.18 2.73 -17.95
C SER A 875 2.76 1.64 -17.06
N TYR A 876 2.23 0.42 -17.19
CA TYR A 876 2.48 -0.67 -16.27
C TYR A 876 2.90 -1.93 -17.03
N THR A 877 3.93 -2.59 -16.51
CA THR A 877 4.15 -4.01 -16.80
C THR A 877 3.17 -4.83 -15.95
N VAL A 878 2.39 -5.69 -16.60
CA VAL A 878 1.33 -6.48 -15.96
C VAL A 878 1.74 -7.95 -15.93
N VAL A 879 1.97 -8.47 -14.72
CA VAL A 879 2.42 -9.85 -14.52
C VAL A 879 1.33 -10.64 -13.81
N MET A 880 0.86 -11.72 -14.44
CA MET A 880 -0.07 -12.66 -13.82
C MET A 880 0.70 -13.73 -13.05
N LYS A 881 0.38 -13.93 -11.77
CA LYS A 881 0.78 -15.13 -11.02
C LYS A 881 -0.34 -16.16 -11.14
N ASP A 882 -0.04 -17.32 -11.74
CA ASP A 882 -1.03 -18.40 -11.85
C ASP A 882 -1.26 -19.12 -10.49
N SER A 883 -2.29 -19.97 -10.41
CA SER A 883 -2.64 -20.74 -9.20
C SER A 883 -1.58 -21.76 -8.73
N TYR A 884 -0.42 -21.82 -9.40
CA TYR A 884 0.75 -22.64 -9.08
C TYR A 884 1.96 -21.76 -8.71
N GLY A 885 1.78 -20.45 -8.61
CA GLY A 885 2.83 -19.49 -8.26
C GLY A 885 3.75 -19.08 -9.40
N LYS A 886 3.47 -19.48 -10.66
CA LYS A 886 4.29 -19.09 -11.80
C LYS A 886 3.87 -17.72 -12.33
N LEU A 887 4.86 -16.85 -12.53
CA LEU A 887 4.70 -15.54 -13.15
C LEU A 887 4.65 -15.64 -14.69
N HIS A 888 3.73 -14.91 -15.31
CA HIS A 888 3.56 -14.75 -16.75
C HIS A 888 3.34 -13.27 -17.07
N ASN A 889 4.27 -12.64 -17.80
CA ASN A 889 4.11 -11.25 -18.25
C ASN A 889 3.06 -11.17 -19.36
N LEU A 890 1.99 -10.39 -19.14
CA LEU A 890 0.89 -10.17 -20.10
C LEU A 890 1.16 -9.00 -21.04
N THR A 891 1.86 -7.96 -20.58
CA THR A 891 2.22 -6.76 -21.37
C THR A 891 3.20 -5.87 -20.60
N ASP A 892 4.14 -5.25 -21.31
CA ASP A 892 5.09 -4.26 -20.79
C ASP A 892 4.50 -2.82 -20.76
N SER A 893 3.28 -2.57 -21.27
CA SER A 893 2.83 -1.20 -21.63
C SER A 893 1.36 -0.89 -21.34
N TYR A 894 0.75 -1.52 -20.34
CA TYR A 894 -0.65 -1.31 -19.99
C TYR A 894 -0.93 0.13 -19.48
N THR A 895 -2.08 0.68 -19.87
CA THR A 895 -2.63 1.93 -19.34
C THR A 895 -4.13 1.79 -19.10
N TYR A 896 -4.59 2.18 -17.91
CA TYR A 896 -6.02 2.26 -17.59
C TYR A 896 -6.57 3.64 -17.96
N ASP A 897 -7.58 3.67 -18.83
CA ASP A 897 -8.43 4.85 -19.05
C ASP A 897 -9.87 4.40 -18.85
N PHE A 898 -10.52 4.91 -17.79
CA PHE A 898 -11.91 4.61 -17.45
C PHE A 898 -12.84 4.71 -18.67
N LYS A 899 -12.62 5.70 -19.55
CA LYS A 899 -13.45 5.99 -20.72
C LYS A 899 -13.38 4.91 -21.82
N GLN A 900 -12.37 4.04 -21.77
CA GLN A 900 -12.18 2.93 -22.72
C GLN A 900 -12.68 1.59 -22.14
N THR A 901 -12.95 1.52 -20.83
CA THR A 901 -13.41 0.29 -20.16
C THR A 901 -14.91 0.00 -20.37
N LYS A 902 -15.31 -1.26 -20.14
CA LYS A 902 -16.72 -1.67 -20.16
C LYS A 902 -17.53 -1.14 -18.97
N ALA A 903 -16.88 -0.61 -17.93
CA ALA A 903 -17.52 0.11 -16.83
C ALA A 903 -18.09 1.48 -17.26
N TYR A 904 -17.45 2.13 -18.24
CA TYR A 904 -17.95 3.36 -18.88
C TYR A 904 -18.87 3.06 -20.09
N GLY A 905 -18.62 1.95 -20.79
CA GLY A 905 -19.21 1.63 -22.10
C GLY A 905 -20.75 1.69 -22.20
N ALA A 906 -21.24 2.48 -23.15
CA ALA A 906 -22.68 2.78 -23.35
C ALA A 906 -23.58 1.59 -23.78
N ASN A 907 -23.01 0.41 -24.04
CA ASN A 907 -23.73 -0.76 -24.55
C ASN A 907 -24.19 -1.77 -23.48
N SER A 908 -23.80 -1.61 -22.21
CA SER A 908 -24.35 -2.41 -21.11
C SER A 908 -25.53 -1.69 -20.42
N GLY A 909 -26.48 -2.45 -19.87
CA GLY A 909 -27.60 -1.90 -19.09
C GLY A 909 -27.25 -1.52 -17.65
N GLN A 910 -25.96 -1.56 -17.26
CA GLN A 910 -25.55 -1.80 -15.89
C GLN A 910 -24.63 -0.74 -15.27
N SER A 911 -24.01 0.17 -16.03
CA SER A 911 -23.30 1.29 -15.41
C SER A 911 -24.29 2.31 -14.83
N ALA A 912 -24.03 2.80 -13.62
CA ALA A 912 -24.92 3.73 -12.92
C ALA A 912 -25.18 5.01 -13.73
N TYR A 913 -24.16 5.48 -14.46
CA TYR A 913 -24.25 6.61 -15.38
C TYR A 913 -25.21 6.34 -16.55
N ALA A 914 -25.15 5.16 -17.18
CA ALA A 914 -26.07 4.78 -18.24
C ALA A 914 -27.51 4.56 -17.74
N GLN A 915 -27.69 4.17 -16.48
CA GLN A 915 -29.02 4.08 -15.85
C GLN A 915 -29.60 5.47 -15.56
N ALA A 916 -28.81 6.39 -14.99
CA ALA A 916 -29.21 7.78 -14.76
C ALA A 916 -29.58 8.51 -16.07
N LEU A 917 -28.80 8.33 -17.14
CA LEU A 917 -29.12 8.87 -18.47
C LEU A 917 -30.38 8.24 -19.09
N LYS A 918 -30.73 6.99 -18.74
CA LYS A 918 -31.96 6.32 -19.19
C LYS A 918 -33.21 6.75 -18.42
N SER A 919 -33.08 7.23 -17.17
CA SER A 919 -34.20 7.77 -16.39
C SER A 919 -34.64 9.18 -16.81
N LEU A 920 -33.91 9.83 -17.72
CA LEU A 920 -34.34 11.08 -18.36
C LEU A 920 -35.38 10.79 -19.45
N GLU A 921 -36.47 11.54 -19.48
CA GLU A 921 -37.52 11.40 -20.50
C GLU A 921 -37.14 12.20 -21.76
N THR A 922 -36.63 13.43 -21.64
CA THR A 922 -36.28 14.28 -22.80
C THR A 922 -34.92 13.97 -23.42
N ASP A 923 -34.86 13.92 -24.75
CA ASP A 923 -33.61 13.67 -25.49
C ASP A 923 -32.61 14.83 -25.42
N ARG A 924 -33.08 16.05 -25.11
CA ARG A 924 -32.23 17.23 -24.95
C ARG A 924 -31.48 17.19 -23.61
N ALA A 925 -32.14 16.78 -22.52
CA ALA A 925 -31.47 16.49 -21.26
C ALA A 925 -30.47 15.33 -21.41
N LYS A 926 -30.86 14.21 -22.06
CA LYS A 926 -29.94 13.08 -22.34
C LYS A 926 -28.66 13.54 -23.05
N LYS A 927 -28.81 14.30 -24.14
CA LYS A 927 -27.68 14.83 -24.91
C LYS A 927 -26.83 15.80 -24.07
N PHE A 928 -27.46 16.69 -23.29
CA PHE A 928 -26.70 17.61 -22.43
C PHE A 928 -25.82 16.86 -21.44
N TRP A 929 -26.43 15.99 -20.62
CA TRP A 929 -25.71 15.29 -19.55
C TRP A 929 -24.64 14.35 -20.12
N SER A 930 -24.91 13.69 -21.26
CA SER A 930 -23.88 12.91 -21.96
C SER A 930 -22.66 13.73 -22.43
N ALA A 931 -22.83 15.03 -22.67
CA ALA A 931 -21.78 15.94 -23.12
C ALA A 931 -21.04 16.64 -21.97
N VAL A 932 -21.58 16.65 -20.72
CA VAL A 932 -20.93 17.31 -19.57
C VAL A 932 -19.55 16.73 -19.28
N GLY A 933 -19.35 15.41 -19.48
CA GLY A 933 -18.05 14.74 -19.37
C GLY A 933 -17.00 15.15 -20.43
N VAL A 934 -17.34 16.08 -21.33
CA VAL A 934 -16.49 16.60 -22.41
C VAL A 934 -16.34 18.12 -22.37
N MET A 935 -16.83 18.79 -21.31
CA MET A 935 -16.75 20.25 -21.13
C MET A 935 -15.56 20.67 -20.24
N ASP A 936 -15.16 21.94 -20.34
CA ASP A 936 -14.08 22.52 -19.54
C ASP A 936 -14.35 22.35 -18.02
N GLN A 937 -13.48 21.57 -17.38
CA GLN A 937 -13.55 21.20 -15.97
C GLN A 937 -13.41 22.42 -15.05
N THR A 938 -12.67 23.45 -15.46
CA THR A 938 -12.51 24.74 -14.76
C THR A 938 -13.83 25.49 -14.72
N MET A 939 -14.52 25.55 -15.86
CA MET A 939 -15.81 26.23 -16.02
C MET A 939 -16.91 25.52 -15.20
N LEU A 940 -16.97 24.18 -15.27
CA LEU A 940 -17.89 23.36 -14.46
C LEU A 940 -17.66 23.58 -12.95
N ASN A 941 -16.42 23.41 -12.48
CA ASN A 941 -16.06 23.60 -11.06
C ASN A 941 -16.36 25.04 -10.58
N SER A 942 -16.13 26.06 -11.41
CA SER A 942 -16.47 27.45 -11.08
C SER A 942 -17.98 27.69 -10.94
N THR A 943 -18.80 26.91 -11.66
CA THR A 943 -20.26 27.03 -11.66
C THR A 943 -20.88 26.28 -10.48
N PHE A 944 -20.42 25.05 -10.19
CA PHE A 944 -20.87 24.30 -9.01
C PHE A 944 -20.51 25.03 -7.70
N ARG A 945 -19.29 25.57 -7.57
CA ARG A 945 -18.91 26.41 -6.40
C ARG A 945 -19.76 27.67 -6.26
N ARG A 946 -20.24 28.26 -7.37
CA ARG A 946 -21.19 29.39 -7.32
C ARG A 946 -22.56 28.96 -6.78
N ILE A 947 -23.08 27.80 -7.20
CA ILE A 947 -24.33 27.23 -6.69
C ILE A 947 -24.21 26.92 -5.19
N GLU A 948 -23.11 26.29 -4.77
CA GLU A 948 -22.78 25.99 -3.37
C GLU A 948 -22.73 27.27 -2.51
N SER A 949 -22.08 28.32 -3.00
CA SER A 949 -21.96 29.62 -2.31
C SER A 949 -23.26 30.44 -2.23
N GLY A 950 -24.31 30.07 -2.98
CA GLY A 950 -25.46 30.95 -3.19
C GLY A 950 -26.74 30.24 -3.62
N ARG A 951 -27.56 29.83 -2.64
CA ARG A 951 -28.95 29.39 -2.85
C ARG A 951 -29.88 30.56 -3.22
N LYS A 952 -29.81 31.00 -4.48
CA LYS A 952 -30.78 31.85 -5.18
C LYS A 952 -30.84 31.40 -6.63
N ASP A 953 -31.99 31.44 -7.29
CA ASP A 953 -32.21 30.86 -8.64
C ASP A 953 -31.22 31.36 -9.71
N VAL A 954 -30.65 32.55 -9.51
CA VAL A 954 -29.61 33.15 -10.35
C VAL A 954 -28.34 32.27 -10.46
N SER A 955 -28.03 31.41 -9.48
CA SER A 955 -26.82 30.56 -9.55
C SER A 955 -26.97 29.39 -10.54
N LEU A 956 -28.19 28.89 -10.77
CA LEU A 956 -28.49 27.92 -11.84
C LEU A 956 -28.38 28.55 -13.23
N GLN A 957 -28.51 29.87 -13.35
CA GLN A 957 -28.55 30.58 -14.64
C GLN A 957 -27.25 30.41 -15.45
N GLY A 958 -26.11 30.15 -14.79
CA GLY A 958 -24.86 29.78 -15.47
C GLY A 958 -24.97 28.43 -16.20
N LEU A 959 -25.52 27.40 -15.55
CA LEU A 959 -25.77 26.09 -16.17
C LEU A 959 -26.87 26.14 -17.24
N VAL A 960 -27.93 26.91 -17.03
CA VAL A 960 -29.01 27.10 -18.03
C VAL A 960 -28.47 27.81 -19.28
N ASN A 961 -27.61 28.82 -19.11
CA ASN A 961 -26.91 29.45 -20.24
C ASN A 961 -25.97 28.46 -20.95
N LEU A 962 -25.33 27.53 -20.22
CA LEU A 962 -24.49 26.50 -20.82
C LEU A 962 -25.32 25.49 -21.64
N TYR A 963 -26.42 25.00 -21.08
CA TYR A 963 -27.41 24.16 -21.75
C TYR A 963 -27.94 24.83 -23.02
N ASN A 964 -28.29 26.11 -22.94
CA ASN A 964 -28.75 26.88 -24.10
C ASN A 964 -27.64 27.16 -25.11
N ASN A 965 -26.37 27.34 -24.72
CA ASN A 965 -25.26 27.48 -25.66
C ASN A 965 -24.91 26.16 -26.40
N VAL A 966 -25.13 25.00 -25.78
CA VAL A 966 -24.84 23.69 -26.39
C VAL A 966 -25.85 23.30 -27.49
N PHE A 967 -27.09 23.80 -27.42
CA PHE A 967 -28.14 23.52 -28.42
C PHE A 967 -28.59 24.75 -29.24
N GLY A 968 -28.43 25.96 -28.72
CA GLY A 968 -28.75 27.23 -29.36
C GLY A 968 -27.62 27.69 -30.28
N GLY A 969 -27.58 27.12 -31.48
CA GLY A 969 -26.54 27.43 -32.47
C GLY A 969 -26.51 28.91 -32.89
N TYR A 970 -25.49 29.64 -32.42
CA TYR A 970 -25.01 30.91 -32.96
C TYR A 970 -26.07 31.97 -33.36
N ARG A 971 -26.74 32.57 -32.37
CA ARG A 971 -27.15 34.00 -32.42
C ARG A 971 -27.41 34.58 -31.04
N MET A 972 -26.73 35.69 -30.72
CA MET A 972 -27.15 36.55 -29.61
C MET A 972 -28.45 37.28 -29.99
N ASN A 973 -29.49 37.11 -29.17
CA ASN A 973 -30.43 38.18 -28.82
C ASN A 973 -31.11 37.87 -27.49
N TYR A 974 -31.39 38.91 -26.70
CA TYR A 974 -31.79 38.77 -25.31
C TYR A 974 -33.28 38.40 -25.12
N MET A 975 -33.55 37.63 -24.05
CA MET A 975 -34.82 37.59 -23.28
C MET A 975 -36.09 36.90 -23.84
N ASN A 976 -36.09 36.11 -24.92
CA ASN A 976 -37.36 35.48 -25.39
C ASN A 976 -37.33 34.02 -25.92
N GLU A 977 -36.26 33.26 -25.73
CA GLU A 977 -36.39 31.79 -25.72
C GLU A 977 -36.75 31.32 -24.31
N ALA A 978 -37.65 30.35 -24.21
CA ALA A 978 -38.16 29.89 -22.91
C ALA A 978 -37.03 29.28 -22.06
N PRO A 979 -37.03 29.49 -20.73
CA PRO A 979 -36.25 28.63 -19.83
C PRO A 979 -36.68 27.17 -20.01
N LEU A 980 -35.84 26.23 -19.54
CA LEU A 980 -36.12 24.79 -19.48
C LEU A 980 -37.62 24.54 -19.22
N THR A 981 -38.27 23.75 -20.08
CA THR A 981 -39.67 23.36 -19.88
C THR A 981 -39.83 22.74 -18.49
N GLU A 982 -41.02 22.80 -17.88
CA GLU A 982 -41.20 22.34 -16.49
C GLU A 982 -40.76 20.87 -16.28
N GLN A 983 -40.78 20.07 -17.35
CA GLN A 983 -40.26 18.70 -17.40
C GLN A 983 -38.73 18.67 -17.50
N GLU A 984 -38.11 19.35 -18.49
CA GLU A 984 -36.63 19.49 -18.57
C GLU A 984 -36.04 20.09 -17.27
N ALA A 985 -36.73 21.02 -16.62
CA ALA A 985 -36.30 21.65 -15.37
C ALA A 985 -36.32 20.67 -14.18
N LYS A 986 -37.36 19.83 -14.08
CA LYS A 986 -37.45 18.76 -13.08
C LYS A 986 -36.43 17.66 -13.33
N GLU A 987 -36.19 17.29 -14.59
CA GLU A 987 -35.11 16.38 -14.99
C GLU A 987 -33.73 16.93 -14.62
N PHE A 988 -33.49 18.21 -14.91
CA PHE A 988 -32.20 18.87 -14.67
C PHE A 988 -31.89 18.97 -13.17
N LEU A 989 -32.87 19.37 -12.36
CA LEU A 989 -32.74 19.41 -10.90
C LEU A 989 -32.69 18.00 -10.30
N GLY A 990 -33.46 17.05 -10.84
CA GLY A 990 -33.43 15.64 -10.44
C GLY A 990 -32.06 14.99 -10.66
N MET A 991 -31.38 15.30 -11.76
CA MET A 991 -30.00 14.87 -11.99
C MET A 991 -29.01 15.51 -11.00
N ILE A 992 -29.18 16.80 -10.67
CA ILE A 992 -28.33 17.48 -9.67
C ILE A 992 -28.51 16.87 -8.28
N ASP A 993 -29.75 16.62 -7.83
CA ASP A 993 -30.00 15.96 -6.55
C ASP A 993 -29.62 14.47 -6.57
N LEU A 994 -29.67 13.78 -7.71
CA LEU A 994 -29.16 12.41 -7.87
C LEU A 994 -27.62 12.39 -7.76
N TRP A 995 -26.91 13.26 -8.47
CA TRP A 995 -25.45 13.41 -8.38
C TRP A 995 -25.02 13.71 -6.94
N ARG A 996 -25.74 14.61 -6.26
CA ARG A 996 -25.50 14.96 -4.85
C ARG A 996 -25.86 13.84 -3.86
N GLN A 997 -26.81 12.96 -4.19
CA GLN A 997 -27.05 11.71 -3.43
C GLN A 997 -25.97 10.65 -3.68
N LEU A 998 -25.34 10.67 -4.86
CA LEU A 998 -24.17 9.86 -5.24
C LEU A 998 -22.84 10.48 -4.78
N GLY A 999 -22.85 11.58 -4.01
CA GLY A 999 -21.67 12.17 -3.39
C GLY A 999 -20.83 13.11 -4.27
N TRP A 1000 -21.39 13.62 -5.37
CA TRP A 1000 -20.77 14.65 -6.23
C TRP A 1000 -20.98 16.07 -5.68
#